data_AF-L8TTH5-F1
#
_entry.id   AF-L8TTH5-F1
#
_cell.length_a   1.000
_cell.length_b   1.000
_cell.length_c   1.000
_cell.angle_alpha   90.00
_cell.angle_beta   90.00
_cell.angle_gamma   90.00
#
_symmetry.space_group_name_H-M   'P 1'
#
loop_
_entity.id
_entity.type
_entity.pdbx_description
1 polymer ?
#
loop_
_entity_poly.entity_id
_entity_poly.type
_entity_poly.pdbx_seq_one_letter_code
_entity_poly.pdbx_strand_id
1 'polypeptide(L)'
;MRTAAPCRLRLAWAFLAALVVACVAAVLSAGPARAAEPAPDAGEPMLGVVLEWGEDTAAGFAERLGASPAVFGHDIAFPYRSSEQNDIKGFLEQSSLQGSHAMLTVKPTVPLDQIDAAAAGSFAREIRRLTAQFQGQVLVRFAPDMNAGWVEWGQQPAAYREAFRTVSAAFKDSGDGRTVMVWEPFLGKDYPFDRNRNAPAPGSDGFELLDTNGDGAWDGSDSAYEPYYPGDDAVDWVGLTAFHDDTAGGAAVNTLPRAGELAEMLTASGGENFYATYAQGRNKPFLLQTAAFYSPASGGASEAEIKTGWWDQVVGTATSAEFGRTAAVVWDERTSTRDTGVASIDWLLTGSPEVARAALERLEASPLVTGPVTEVSAGGSGYVRANTLAGPAAWTVGAALVILLVALWQIPRRVNAATAWSYTDPSGRDSRVDLLRGLAIVFVVVNHLGMTSLFQLLTQEAVGFVSGAELFVLFSGLVVGMVYGPRVKDDFGTVVDLTSRRAGKLYLTALIVLVGVFLASLLPVFRTDALTTFVDQGTGGAGHDGAGRTYDLYAGMESLFQFPVPPQVLPAILLLQFGPWQFNVMGLYVVLLLASPFILAALNRGKAVWVLAGTLAVYAVGATTRFRLLPSQFEDSFPLLVWQVLFVLGLVAGFHRRSIVAWLSARTWVVAACTALAFLLAFLSWGNPYLANGFDVRLALVADTVYRTVYDALFARTYLAPGRLLNVLVLVVAAYAFLTAYWKPVQRALGWFLIPLGRATLYVFIMHVVLIAVVANIPALQQENVLLNTAAYAAVLGLLWVMVRTKFLFRIIPT
;
A
#
# COMPACT_ATOMS: atom_id res chain seq x y z
N MET A 1 10.90 -73.80 -11.66
CA MET A 1 11.36 -73.43 -13.02
C MET A 1 10.27 -72.62 -13.70
N ARG A 2 10.63 -71.42 -14.20
CA ARG A 2 10.11 -70.67 -15.37
C ARG A 2 8.57 -70.48 -15.49
N THR A 3 8.00 -69.31 -15.80
CA THR A 3 8.46 -68.02 -16.34
C THR A 3 7.25 -67.09 -16.34
N ALA A 4 7.39 -65.83 -15.90
CA ALA A 4 6.51 -64.74 -16.31
C ALA A 4 7.17 -63.37 -16.12
N ALA A 5 7.71 -62.84 -17.20
CA ALA A 5 7.82 -61.40 -17.52
C ALA A 5 7.39 -61.30 -19.01
N PRO A 6 6.77 -60.21 -19.51
CA PRO A 6 7.03 -58.81 -19.12
C PRO A 6 5.79 -57.88 -19.14
N CYS A 7 5.47 -57.23 -18.02
CA CYS A 7 4.41 -56.18 -18.00
C CYS A 7 4.94 -54.75 -17.76
N ARG A 8 6.22 -54.59 -17.39
CA ARG A 8 6.76 -53.29 -16.95
C ARG A 8 7.35 -52.40 -18.05
N LEU A 9 7.61 -52.92 -19.25
CA LEU A 9 8.15 -52.11 -20.35
C LEU A 9 7.07 -51.33 -21.12
N ARG A 10 5.83 -51.83 -21.20
CA ARG A 10 4.77 -51.20 -22.01
C ARG A 10 4.20 -49.92 -21.37
N LEU A 11 4.24 -49.80 -20.05
CA LEU A 11 3.77 -48.58 -19.35
C LEU A 11 4.73 -47.39 -19.53
N ALA A 12 6.04 -47.64 -19.59
CA ALA A 12 7.04 -46.59 -19.77
C ALA A 12 6.98 -45.96 -21.18
N TRP A 13 6.72 -46.77 -22.21
CA TRP A 13 6.56 -46.28 -23.59
C TRP A 13 5.23 -45.55 -23.82
N ALA A 14 4.15 -45.95 -23.14
CA ALA A 14 2.87 -45.23 -23.18
C ALA A 14 2.97 -43.85 -22.52
N PHE A 15 3.74 -43.72 -21.43
CA PHE A 15 3.98 -42.45 -20.75
C PHE A 15 4.88 -41.51 -21.57
N LEU A 16 5.91 -42.07 -22.24
CA LEU A 16 6.77 -41.28 -23.14
C LEU A 16 6.02 -40.83 -24.40
N ALA A 17 5.15 -41.67 -24.97
CA ALA A 17 4.33 -41.31 -26.13
C ALA A 17 3.28 -40.24 -25.79
N ALA A 18 2.67 -40.30 -24.59
CA ALA A 18 1.77 -39.26 -24.11
C ALA A 18 2.50 -37.92 -23.87
N LEU A 19 3.75 -37.97 -23.39
CA LEU A 19 4.58 -36.77 -23.21
C LEU A 19 4.98 -36.14 -24.56
N VAL A 20 5.28 -36.95 -25.57
CA VAL A 20 5.65 -36.48 -26.92
C VAL A 20 4.43 -35.93 -27.67
N VAL A 21 3.25 -36.54 -27.53
CA VAL A 21 2.00 -36.00 -28.13
C VAL A 21 1.58 -34.70 -27.42
N ALA A 22 1.78 -34.57 -26.10
CA ALA A 22 1.57 -33.32 -25.38
C ALA A 22 2.59 -32.23 -25.75
N CYS A 23 3.84 -32.60 -26.04
CA CYS A 23 4.87 -31.64 -26.51
C CYS A 23 4.67 -31.23 -27.98
N VAL A 24 4.08 -32.08 -28.82
CA VAL A 24 3.81 -31.76 -30.23
C VAL A 24 2.50 -30.95 -30.39
N ALA A 25 1.54 -31.09 -29.47
CA ALA A 25 0.34 -30.23 -29.43
C ALA A 25 0.63 -28.78 -28.98
N ALA A 26 1.79 -28.53 -28.34
CA ALA A 26 2.24 -27.20 -27.93
C ALA A 26 3.03 -26.44 -29.03
N VAL A 27 3.16 -27.02 -30.23
CA VAL A 27 3.76 -26.38 -31.40
C VAL A 27 2.70 -26.24 -32.49
N LEU A 28 1.58 -25.61 -32.15
CA LEU A 28 0.73 -25.00 -33.18
C LEU A 28 1.43 -23.71 -33.61
N SER A 29 1.90 -23.71 -34.84
CA SER A 29 2.50 -22.56 -35.50
C SER A 29 1.50 -21.41 -35.46
N ALA A 30 1.87 -20.31 -34.79
CA ALA A 30 1.17 -19.04 -34.92
C ALA A 30 1.08 -18.70 -36.40
N GLY A 31 -0.12 -18.37 -36.87
CA GLY A 31 -0.32 -17.82 -38.21
C GLY A 31 0.54 -16.58 -38.40
N PRO A 32 0.89 -16.21 -39.64
CA PRO A 32 1.71 -15.04 -39.89
C PRO A 32 0.97 -13.80 -39.37
N ALA A 33 1.56 -13.10 -38.40
CA ALA A 33 1.00 -11.89 -37.84
C ALA A 33 1.04 -10.77 -38.88
N ARG A 34 -0.11 -10.13 -39.09
CA ARG A 34 -0.27 -8.92 -39.89
C ARG A 34 0.27 -7.75 -39.05
N ALA A 35 1.02 -6.84 -39.66
CA ALA A 35 1.48 -5.63 -38.99
C ALA A 35 0.27 -4.89 -38.38
N ALA A 36 0.29 -4.65 -37.07
CA ALA A 36 -0.83 -4.06 -36.34
C ALA A 36 -1.19 -2.68 -36.91
N GLU A 37 -2.43 -2.53 -37.39
CA GLU A 37 -2.94 -1.23 -37.82
C GLU A 37 -3.11 -0.29 -36.60
N PRO A 38 -3.03 1.04 -36.78
CA PRO A 38 -3.08 2.03 -35.69
C PRO A 38 -4.37 2.05 -34.85
N ALA A 39 -5.43 1.38 -35.31
CA ALA A 39 -6.72 1.21 -34.65
C ALA A 39 -7.39 -0.08 -35.16
N PRO A 40 -8.24 -0.75 -34.36
CA PRO A 40 -8.98 -1.93 -34.81
C PRO A 40 -10.04 -1.58 -35.86
N ASP A 41 -10.53 -2.60 -36.57
CA ASP A 41 -11.60 -2.46 -37.54
C ASP A 41 -12.89 -1.90 -36.88
N ALA A 42 -13.67 -1.15 -37.65
CA ALA A 42 -14.88 -0.50 -37.13
C ALA A 42 -15.89 -1.52 -36.60
N GLY A 43 -16.34 -1.34 -35.36
CA GLY A 43 -17.26 -2.26 -34.67
C GLY A 43 -16.60 -3.43 -33.92
N GLU A 44 -15.27 -3.52 -33.94
CA GLU A 44 -14.49 -4.54 -33.23
C GLU A 44 -13.59 -3.90 -32.15
N PRO A 45 -14.16 -3.24 -31.12
CA PRO A 45 -13.37 -2.57 -30.08
C PRO A 45 -12.48 -3.55 -29.32
N MET A 46 -11.30 -3.12 -28.91
CA MET A 46 -10.38 -3.91 -28.08
C MET A 46 -10.80 -3.89 -26.60
N LEU A 47 -10.70 -5.06 -25.94
CA LEU A 47 -10.76 -5.13 -24.48
C LEU A 47 -9.46 -4.61 -23.89
N GLY A 48 -9.54 -3.57 -23.07
CA GLY A 48 -8.47 -3.10 -22.23
C GLY A 48 -8.76 -3.34 -20.75
N VAL A 49 -7.71 -3.37 -19.94
CA VAL A 49 -7.85 -3.33 -18.49
C VAL A 49 -6.75 -2.50 -17.84
N VAL A 50 -7.08 -1.72 -16.82
CA VAL A 50 -6.11 -1.13 -15.90
C VAL A 50 -6.15 -1.95 -14.63
N LEU A 51 -5.05 -2.67 -14.34
CA LEU A 51 -4.94 -3.48 -13.14
C LEU A 51 -4.45 -2.66 -11.96
N GLU A 52 -4.73 -3.16 -10.77
CA GLU A 52 -3.99 -2.78 -9.57
C GLU A 52 -2.64 -3.51 -9.55
N TRP A 53 -1.66 -2.91 -10.24
CA TRP A 53 -0.32 -3.47 -10.34
C TRP A 53 0.34 -3.56 -8.97
N GLY A 54 0.78 -4.76 -8.61
CA GLY A 54 1.23 -5.07 -7.25
C GLY A 54 0.21 -5.86 -6.45
N GLU A 55 -1.08 -5.83 -6.83
CA GLU A 55 -2.16 -6.72 -6.39
C GLU A 55 -2.39 -7.89 -7.34
N ASP A 56 -2.36 -7.59 -8.63
CA ASP A 56 -2.64 -8.55 -9.69
C ASP A 56 -1.54 -8.60 -10.75
N THR A 57 -1.67 -9.56 -11.67
CA THR A 57 -0.77 -9.75 -12.81
C THR A 57 -1.60 -9.90 -14.08
N ALA A 58 -1.00 -9.60 -15.23
CA ALA A 58 -1.67 -9.76 -16.52
C ALA A 58 -2.17 -11.21 -16.74
N ALA A 59 -1.37 -12.19 -16.33
CA ALA A 59 -1.74 -13.60 -16.38
C ALA A 59 -2.84 -13.97 -15.37
N GLY A 60 -2.79 -13.43 -14.16
CA GLY A 60 -3.79 -13.66 -13.12
C GLY A 60 -5.17 -13.15 -13.52
N PHE A 61 -5.24 -11.94 -14.08
CA PHE A 61 -6.48 -11.41 -14.67
C PHE A 61 -7.01 -12.32 -15.79
N ALA A 62 -6.13 -12.66 -16.75
CA ALA A 62 -6.52 -13.48 -17.90
C ALA A 62 -7.02 -14.87 -17.50
N GLU A 63 -6.43 -15.48 -16.46
CA GLU A 63 -6.88 -16.75 -15.90
C GLU A 63 -8.26 -16.64 -15.26
N ARG A 64 -8.52 -15.57 -14.49
CA ARG A 64 -9.83 -15.37 -13.83
C ARG A 64 -10.94 -15.04 -14.81
N LEU A 65 -10.67 -14.19 -15.81
CA LEU A 65 -11.64 -13.87 -16.85
C LEU A 65 -11.83 -15.03 -17.83
N GLY A 66 -10.78 -15.79 -18.13
CA GLY A 66 -10.76 -16.78 -19.21
C GLY A 66 -10.39 -16.21 -20.59
N ALA A 67 -10.06 -14.92 -20.66
CA ALA A 67 -9.63 -14.23 -21.87
C ALA A 67 -8.52 -13.22 -21.55
N SER A 68 -7.57 -13.05 -22.48
CA SER A 68 -6.50 -12.07 -22.32
C SER A 68 -6.94 -10.70 -22.87
N PRO A 69 -6.80 -9.59 -22.14
CA PRO A 69 -7.03 -8.25 -22.67
C PRO A 69 -6.12 -7.92 -23.86
N ALA A 70 -6.66 -7.21 -24.85
CA ALA A 70 -5.89 -6.66 -25.96
C ALA A 70 -5.04 -5.45 -25.55
N VAL A 71 -5.42 -4.74 -24.47
CA VAL A 71 -4.65 -3.61 -23.91
C VAL A 71 -4.51 -3.75 -22.40
N PHE A 72 -3.31 -3.55 -21.87
CA PHE A 72 -3.10 -3.37 -20.42
C PHE A 72 -2.67 -1.94 -20.13
N GLY A 73 -3.21 -1.32 -19.09
CA GLY A 73 -2.88 0.05 -18.67
C GLY A 73 -2.12 0.12 -17.36
N HIS A 74 -1.14 1.03 -17.26
CA HIS A 74 -0.35 1.30 -16.04
C HIS A 74 -0.14 2.82 -15.88
N ASP A 75 -0.07 3.29 -14.64
CA ASP A 75 0.17 4.70 -14.32
C ASP A 75 1.68 5.03 -14.33
N ILE A 76 2.06 6.25 -14.70
CA ILE A 76 3.45 6.71 -14.67
C ILE A 76 3.54 8.20 -14.33
N ALA A 77 4.51 8.60 -13.52
CA ALA A 77 4.70 10.02 -13.19
C ALA A 77 5.33 10.83 -14.33
N PHE A 78 5.00 12.12 -14.37
CA PHE A 78 5.70 13.14 -15.14
C PHE A 78 6.23 14.26 -14.22
N PRO A 79 7.55 14.54 -14.21
CA PRO A 79 8.61 13.83 -14.92
C PRO A 79 8.77 12.37 -14.44
N TYR A 80 9.30 11.53 -15.33
CA TYR A 80 9.55 10.11 -15.03
C TYR A 80 10.47 9.93 -13.82
N ARG A 81 10.12 9.01 -12.93
CA ARG A 81 10.95 8.63 -11.78
C ARG A 81 11.65 7.32 -12.07
N SER A 82 12.96 7.29 -11.86
CA SER A 82 13.76 6.07 -12.03
C SER A 82 13.35 4.93 -11.06
N SER A 83 12.66 5.22 -9.97
CA SER A 83 12.08 4.22 -9.07
C SER A 83 10.98 3.38 -9.74
N GLU A 84 10.23 3.97 -10.69
CA GLU A 84 9.16 3.29 -11.44
C GLU A 84 9.71 2.36 -12.54
N GLN A 85 11.03 2.34 -12.76
CA GLN A 85 11.65 1.60 -13.88
C GLN A 85 11.33 0.11 -13.88
N ASN A 86 11.45 -0.54 -12.73
CA ASN A 86 11.26 -1.97 -12.64
C ASN A 86 9.79 -2.34 -12.80
N ASP A 87 8.89 -1.51 -12.26
CA ASP A 87 7.45 -1.73 -12.36
C ASP A 87 6.96 -1.54 -13.79
N ILE A 88 7.37 -0.46 -14.47
CA ILE A 88 7.03 -0.23 -15.88
C ILE A 88 7.63 -1.31 -16.78
N LYS A 89 8.86 -1.76 -16.54
CA LYS A 89 9.43 -2.88 -17.30
C LYS A 89 8.66 -4.19 -17.05
N GLY A 90 8.34 -4.50 -15.80
CA GLY A 90 7.57 -5.69 -15.45
C GLY A 90 6.16 -5.65 -16.04
N PHE A 91 5.54 -4.47 -16.11
CA PHE A 91 4.28 -4.23 -16.80
C PHE A 91 4.39 -4.49 -18.31
N LEU A 92 5.39 -3.90 -18.98
CA LEU A 92 5.60 -4.08 -20.43
C LEU A 92 5.94 -5.53 -20.78
N GLU A 93 6.72 -6.21 -19.94
CA GLU A 93 7.03 -7.64 -20.09
C GLU A 93 5.78 -8.50 -19.93
N GLN A 94 4.99 -8.29 -18.87
CA GLN A 94 3.74 -9.00 -18.66
C GLN A 94 2.75 -8.77 -19.82
N SER A 95 2.64 -7.53 -20.31
CA SER A 95 1.81 -7.20 -21.47
C SER A 95 2.30 -7.91 -22.73
N SER A 96 3.63 -7.98 -22.94
CA SER A 96 4.24 -8.72 -24.07
C SER A 96 3.99 -10.24 -23.99
N LEU A 97 3.99 -10.80 -22.78
CA LEU A 97 3.69 -12.22 -22.55
C LEU A 97 2.23 -12.56 -22.83
N GLN A 98 1.33 -11.58 -22.72
CA GLN A 98 -0.08 -11.70 -23.10
C GLN A 98 -0.35 -11.35 -24.57
N GLY A 99 0.65 -10.83 -25.29
CA GLY A 99 0.48 -10.33 -26.64
C GLY A 99 -0.41 -9.09 -26.70
N SER A 100 -0.40 -8.22 -25.68
CA SER A 100 -1.25 -7.03 -25.59
C SER A 100 -0.51 -5.73 -25.98
N HIS A 101 -1.25 -4.69 -26.31
CA HIS A 101 -0.76 -3.30 -26.32
C HIS A 101 -0.64 -2.74 -24.90
N ALA A 102 0.08 -1.62 -24.76
CA ALA A 102 0.31 -0.96 -23.48
C ALA A 102 -0.32 0.44 -23.48
N MET A 103 -0.99 0.79 -22.39
CA MET A 103 -1.46 2.15 -22.12
C MET A 103 -0.73 2.72 -20.90
N LEU A 104 -0.11 3.89 -21.04
CA LEU A 104 0.55 4.61 -19.97
C LEU A 104 -0.28 5.85 -19.61
N THR A 105 -0.88 5.84 -18.42
CA THR A 105 -1.54 7.01 -17.85
C THR A 105 -0.50 7.91 -17.21
N VAL A 106 -0.18 9.02 -17.87
CA VAL A 106 0.86 9.94 -17.44
C VAL A 106 0.29 10.97 -16.47
N LYS A 107 0.77 10.98 -15.23
CA LYS A 107 0.31 11.87 -14.14
C LYS A 107 1.35 12.96 -13.86
N PRO A 108 1.10 14.22 -14.20
CA PRO A 108 1.95 15.34 -13.80
C PRO A 108 2.09 15.46 -12.29
N THR A 109 3.33 15.50 -11.82
CA THR A 109 3.69 15.76 -10.41
C THR A 109 4.36 17.11 -10.22
N VAL A 110 4.40 17.90 -11.29
CA VAL A 110 4.85 19.30 -11.34
C VAL A 110 3.73 20.15 -11.93
N PRO A 111 3.69 21.46 -11.63
CA PRO A 111 2.77 22.40 -12.27
C PRO A 111 2.83 22.31 -13.81
N LEU A 112 1.67 22.46 -14.46
CA LEU A 112 1.54 22.31 -15.92
C LEU A 112 2.38 23.32 -16.71
N ASP A 113 2.55 24.53 -16.18
CA ASP A 113 3.38 25.60 -16.75
C ASP A 113 4.90 25.31 -16.70
N GLN A 114 5.33 24.30 -15.95
CA GLN A 114 6.71 23.83 -15.89
C GLN A 114 7.00 22.70 -16.90
N ILE A 115 6.00 22.27 -17.67
CA ILE A 115 6.13 21.22 -18.68
C ILE A 115 6.60 21.86 -20.00
N ASP A 116 7.88 22.19 -20.06
CA ASP A 116 8.50 22.74 -21.26
C ASP A 116 8.94 21.65 -22.27
N ALA A 117 9.40 22.08 -23.44
CA ALA A 117 9.88 21.19 -24.50
C ALA A 117 11.07 20.32 -24.07
N ALA A 118 11.92 20.79 -23.15
CA ALA A 118 13.07 20.04 -22.68
C ALA A 118 12.64 18.89 -21.74
N ALA A 119 11.72 19.17 -20.81
CA ALA A 119 11.11 18.18 -19.93
C ALA A 119 10.32 17.14 -20.73
N ALA A 120 9.45 17.58 -21.65
CA ALA A 120 8.68 16.70 -22.53
C ALA A 120 9.59 15.83 -23.41
N GLY A 121 10.64 16.42 -24.01
CA GLY A 121 11.61 15.69 -24.81
C GLY A 121 12.40 14.66 -24.00
N SER A 122 12.71 14.97 -22.73
CA SER A 122 13.36 14.02 -21.82
C SER A 122 12.45 12.86 -21.46
N PHE A 123 11.19 13.14 -21.15
CA PHE A 123 10.20 12.12 -20.85
C PHE A 123 9.96 11.19 -22.05
N ALA A 124 9.76 11.75 -23.25
CA ALA A 124 9.54 10.96 -24.46
C ALA A 124 10.74 10.05 -24.79
N ARG A 125 11.99 10.52 -24.59
CA ARG A 125 13.20 9.68 -24.73
C ARG A 125 13.19 8.49 -23.77
N GLU A 126 12.74 8.73 -22.54
CA GLU A 126 12.74 7.71 -21.51
C GLU A 126 11.65 6.66 -21.74
N ILE A 127 10.45 7.07 -22.15
CA ILE A 127 9.40 6.13 -22.58
C ILE A 127 9.90 5.27 -23.74
N ARG A 128 10.53 5.87 -24.77
CA ARG A 128 11.13 5.10 -25.88
C ARG A 128 12.19 4.11 -25.42
N ARG A 129 13.00 4.48 -24.43
CA ARG A 129 14.02 3.59 -23.84
C ARG A 129 13.37 2.39 -23.14
N LEU A 130 12.26 2.61 -22.43
CA LEU A 130 11.52 1.55 -21.73
C LEU A 130 10.80 0.63 -22.71
N THR A 131 10.25 1.18 -23.81
CA THR A 131 9.43 0.44 -24.79
C THR A 131 10.22 -0.05 -26.01
N ALA A 132 11.56 0.04 -25.97
CA ALA A 132 12.42 -0.33 -27.10
C ALA A 132 12.29 -1.79 -27.54
N GLN A 133 11.99 -2.70 -26.61
CA GLN A 133 11.79 -4.13 -26.88
C GLN A 133 10.31 -4.53 -26.97
N PHE A 134 9.41 -3.60 -26.65
CA PHE A 134 7.97 -3.83 -26.66
C PHE A 134 7.43 -3.80 -28.10
N GLN A 135 6.74 -4.85 -28.52
CA GLN A 135 6.26 -4.99 -29.91
C GLN A 135 4.88 -4.35 -30.15
N GLY A 136 4.12 -4.08 -29.08
CA GLY A 136 2.80 -3.45 -29.18
C GLY A 136 2.84 -1.93 -29.34
N GLN A 137 1.65 -1.37 -29.59
CA GLN A 137 1.42 0.08 -29.52
C GLN A 137 1.45 0.57 -28.08
N VAL A 138 1.86 1.82 -27.92
CA VAL A 138 1.95 2.50 -26.62
C VAL A 138 0.98 3.69 -26.63
N LEU A 139 -0.16 3.52 -25.98
CA LEU A 139 -1.13 4.60 -25.80
C LEU A 139 -0.66 5.49 -24.65
N VAL A 140 -0.35 6.74 -24.93
CA VAL A 140 0.06 7.74 -23.93
C VAL A 140 -1.14 8.59 -23.59
N ARG A 141 -1.73 8.32 -22.43
CA ARG A 141 -2.85 9.08 -21.89
C ARG A 141 -2.33 10.13 -20.93
N PHE A 142 -2.13 11.34 -21.43
CA PHE A 142 -1.53 12.42 -20.65
C PHE A 142 -2.56 13.21 -19.85
N ALA A 143 -2.36 13.26 -18.54
CA ALA A 143 -3.14 14.07 -17.59
C ALA A 143 -4.66 13.94 -17.81
N PRO A 144 -5.23 12.72 -17.70
CA PRO A 144 -6.67 12.51 -17.88
C PRO A 144 -7.47 13.23 -16.78
N ASP A 145 -8.79 13.28 -16.95
CA ASP A 145 -9.74 13.89 -16.00
C ASP A 145 -9.44 15.38 -15.72
N MET A 146 -8.83 16.07 -16.68
CA MET A 146 -8.39 17.45 -16.55
C MET A 146 -9.54 18.45 -16.32
N ASN A 147 -10.77 18.08 -16.66
CA ASN A 147 -11.96 18.88 -16.40
C ASN A 147 -12.48 18.73 -14.96
N ALA A 148 -11.94 17.81 -14.17
CA ALA A 148 -12.37 17.52 -12.81
C ALA A 148 -11.60 18.26 -11.71
N GLY A 149 -12.19 18.31 -10.51
CA GLY A 149 -11.65 19.04 -9.35
C GLY A 149 -10.60 18.29 -8.53
N TRP A 150 -10.55 16.97 -8.62
CA TRP A 150 -9.81 16.09 -7.69
C TRP A 150 -8.38 15.73 -8.13
N VAL A 151 -7.96 16.14 -9.33
CA VAL A 151 -6.58 15.96 -9.83
C VAL A 151 -5.79 17.27 -9.75
N GLU A 152 -4.49 17.21 -9.46
CA GLU A 152 -3.65 18.41 -9.28
C GLU A 152 -3.59 19.32 -10.52
N TRP A 153 -3.67 18.72 -11.70
CA TRP A 153 -3.70 19.41 -13.00
C TRP A 153 -5.12 19.83 -13.43
N GLY A 154 -6.12 19.60 -12.60
CA GLY A 154 -7.53 19.80 -12.92
C GLY A 154 -7.90 21.27 -13.07
N GLN A 155 -8.89 21.52 -13.92
CA GLN A 155 -9.55 22.81 -14.14
C GLN A 155 -8.61 23.97 -14.56
N GLN A 156 -7.55 23.65 -15.29
CA GLN A 156 -6.54 24.60 -15.79
C GLN A 156 -6.44 24.58 -17.33
N PRO A 157 -7.46 25.08 -18.06
CA PRO A 157 -7.62 24.84 -19.50
C PRO A 157 -6.43 25.31 -20.36
N ALA A 158 -5.95 26.55 -20.16
CA ALA A 158 -4.83 27.09 -20.94
C ALA A 158 -3.53 26.30 -20.73
N ALA A 159 -3.12 26.12 -19.46
CA ALA A 159 -1.91 25.40 -19.10
C ALA A 159 -1.99 23.92 -19.51
N TYR A 160 -3.17 23.31 -19.42
CA TYR A 160 -3.42 21.94 -19.87
C TYR A 160 -3.21 21.79 -21.37
N ARG A 161 -3.83 22.67 -22.17
CA ARG A 161 -3.71 22.62 -23.64
C ARG A 161 -2.26 22.82 -24.08
N GLU A 162 -1.53 23.75 -23.46
CA GLU A 162 -0.11 23.98 -23.74
C GLU A 162 0.75 22.76 -23.38
N ALA A 163 0.59 22.21 -22.17
CA ALA A 163 1.34 21.04 -21.72
C ALA A 163 1.05 19.82 -22.60
N PHE A 164 -0.22 19.55 -22.93
CA PHE A 164 -0.59 18.42 -23.79
C PHE A 164 0.03 18.55 -25.18
N ARG A 165 -0.05 19.73 -25.79
CA ARG A 165 0.57 19.99 -27.11
C ARG A 165 2.09 19.82 -27.06
N THR A 166 2.73 20.27 -25.99
CA THR A 166 4.19 20.15 -25.79
C THR A 166 4.62 18.69 -25.65
N VAL A 167 3.90 17.90 -24.86
CA VAL A 167 4.16 16.45 -24.73
C VAL A 167 3.87 15.71 -26.02
N SER A 168 2.75 16.00 -26.68
CA SER A 168 2.37 15.39 -27.96
C SER A 168 3.43 15.65 -29.04
N ALA A 169 3.92 16.89 -29.17
CA ALA A 169 5.00 17.23 -30.10
C ALA A 169 6.28 16.42 -29.83
N ALA A 170 6.67 16.24 -28.56
CA ALA A 170 7.86 15.46 -28.20
C ALA A 170 7.79 13.97 -28.57
N PHE A 171 6.58 13.39 -28.62
CA PHE A 171 6.36 12.04 -29.13
C PHE A 171 6.30 12.00 -30.67
N LYS A 172 5.61 12.96 -31.31
CA LYS A 172 5.49 13.02 -32.78
C LYS A 172 6.83 13.24 -33.48
N ASP A 173 7.69 14.12 -32.96
CA ASP A 173 9.03 14.40 -33.51
C ASP A 173 9.96 13.19 -33.51
N SER A 174 9.65 12.16 -32.71
CA SER A 174 10.49 10.98 -32.58
C SER A 174 10.29 9.93 -33.66
N GLY A 175 9.21 10.02 -34.44
CA GLY A 175 8.98 9.20 -35.64
C GLY A 175 8.80 7.70 -35.40
N ASP A 176 8.43 7.26 -34.18
CA ASP A 176 8.34 5.83 -33.86
C ASP A 176 7.07 5.14 -34.40
N GLY A 177 6.04 5.91 -34.81
CA GLY A 177 4.78 5.42 -35.39
C GLY A 177 3.95 4.47 -34.51
N ARG A 178 4.41 4.19 -33.28
CA ARG A 178 3.82 3.21 -32.35
C ARG A 178 3.19 3.88 -31.14
N THR A 179 3.53 5.14 -30.90
CA THR A 179 2.95 5.93 -29.80
C THR A 179 1.67 6.61 -30.26
N VAL A 180 0.61 6.50 -29.46
CA VAL A 180 -0.71 7.10 -29.71
C VAL A 180 -1.04 8.07 -28.57
N MET A 181 -1.24 9.36 -28.86
CA MET A 181 -1.64 10.34 -27.86
C MET A 181 -3.16 10.31 -27.61
N VAL A 182 -3.55 10.05 -26.37
CA VAL A 182 -4.96 9.95 -25.94
C VAL A 182 -5.35 11.17 -25.10
N TRP A 183 -6.39 11.89 -25.52
CA TRP A 183 -7.03 12.96 -24.74
C TRP A 183 -8.32 12.44 -24.10
N GLU A 184 -8.39 12.43 -22.77
CA GLU A 184 -9.47 11.75 -22.03
C GLU A 184 -9.97 12.57 -20.84
N PRO A 185 -11.07 13.33 -20.99
CA PRO A 185 -11.77 13.96 -19.88
C PRO A 185 -12.61 12.96 -19.06
N PHE A 186 -13.07 13.41 -17.90
CA PHE A 186 -14.06 12.72 -17.08
C PHE A 186 -15.48 13.11 -17.48
N LEU A 187 -16.44 12.18 -17.43
CA LEU A 187 -17.85 12.38 -17.79
C LEU A 187 -18.48 13.60 -17.09
N GLY A 188 -18.98 14.57 -17.86
CA GLY A 188 -19.55 15.83 -17.39
C GLY A 188 -20.97 15.76 -16.79
N LYS A 189 -21.45 14.60 -16.31
CA LYS A 189 -22.81 14.44 -15.77
C LYS A 189 -23.13 15.46 -14.66
N ASP A 190 -22.17 15.72 -13.79
CA ASP A 190 -22.29 16.63 -12.64
C ASP A 190 -21.43 17.89 -12.80
N TYR A 191 -21.21 18.33 -14.04
CA TYR A 191 -20.38 19.51 -14.33
C TYR A 191 -21.11 20.83 -13.98
N PRO A 192 -20.42 21.85 -13.43
CA PRO A 192 -19.02 21.85 -13.03
C PRO A 192 -18.79 21.09 -11.72
N PHE A 193 -17.68 20.37 -11.68
CA PHE A 193 -17.22 19.71 -10.45
C PHE A 193 -16.72 20.71 -9.41
N ASP A 194 -16.51 20.23 -8.19
CA ASP A 194 -15.86 20.98 -7.12
C ASP A 194 -14.59 21.69 -7.62
N ARG A 195 -14.43 22.93 -7.18
CA ARG A 195 -13.38 23.81 -7.67
C ARG A 195 -12.00 23.34 -7.19
N ASN A 196 -11.12 23.06 -8.14
CA ASN A 196 -9.72 22.77 -7.90
C ASN A 196 -9.00 24.01 -7.34
N ARG A 197 -8.04 23.79 -6.42
CA ARG A 197 -7.23 24.85 -5.82
C ARG A 197 -6.43 25.67 -6.82
N ASN A 198 -6.10 25.09 -7.97
CA ASN A 198 -5.32 25.70 -9.04
C ASN A 198 -6.19 26.26 -10.18
N ALA A 199 -7.53 26.19 -10.07
CA ALA A 199 -8.43 26.70 -11.10
C ALA A 199 -8.35 28.24 -11.24
N PRO A 200 -8.31 28.81 -12.47
CA PRO A 200 -8.21 30.25 -12.71
C PRO A 200 -9.30 31.06 -12.02
N ALA A 201 -8.93 32.09 -11.25
CA ALA A 201 -9.87 32.91 -10.49
C ALA A 201 -10.86 33.69 -11.39
N PRO A 202 -12.12 33.92 -10.95
CA PRO A 202 -13.05 34.79 -11.67
C PRO A 202 -12.43 36.14 -12.06
N GLY A 203 -12.61 36.55 -13.31
CA GLY A 203 -12.04 37.78 -13.87
C GLY A 203 -10.57 37.69 -14.31
N SER A 204 -9.97 36.50 -14.31
CA SER A 204 -8.69 36.25 -14.99
C SER A 204 -8.90 35.76 -16.42
N ASP A 205 -7.93 35.99 -17.31
CA ASP A 205 -7.95 35.50 -18.70
C ASP A 205 -8.18 33.97 -18.78
N GLY A 206 -7.71 33.21 -17.77
CA GLY A 206 -7.92 31.77 -17.69
C GLY A 206 -9.34 31.36 -17.32
N PHE A 207 -10.11 32.25 -16.66
CA PHE A 207 -11.51 32.00 -16.31
C PHE A 207 -12.44 32.22 -17.50
N GLU A 208 -12.08 33.12 -18.43
CA GLU A 208 -12.82 33.28 -19.70
C GLU A 208 -12.83 32.01 -20.56
N LEU A 209 -11.88 31.09 -20.33
CA LEU A 209 -11.89 29.77 -20.97
C LEU A 209 -12.85 28.79 -20.30
N LEU A 210 -13.19 29.00 -19.02
CA LEU A 210 -14.14 28.16 -18.28
C LEU A 210 -15.58 28.62 -18.48
N ASP A 211 -15.79 29.94 -18.56
CA ASP A 211 -17.05 30.60 -18.95
C ASP A 211 -17.19 30.57 -20.48
N THR A 212 -17.58 29.40 -20.99
CA THR A 212 -17.70 29.13 -22.43
C THR A 212 -18.88 29.85 -23.08
N ASN A 213 -19.89 30.24 -22.30
CA ASN A 213 -21.06 30.95 -22.79
C ASN A 213 -20.90 32.49 -22.71
N GLY A 214 -19.90 32.98 -21.97
CA GLY A 214 -19.53 34.39 -21.83
C GLY A 214 -20.48 35.22 -20.95
N ASP A 215 -21.22 34.59 -20.04
CA ASP A 215 -22.22 35.24 -19.18
C ASP A 215 -21.64 35.77 -17.84
N GLY A 216 -20.36 35.51 -17.59
CA GLY A 216 -19.63 35.91 -16.40
C GLY A 216 -19.73 34.90 -15.24
N ALA A 217 -20.41 33.78 -15.42
CA ALA A 217 -20.48 32.65 -14.49
C ALA A 217 -19.80 31.41 -15.07
N TRP A 218 -19.40 30.50 -14.20
CA TRP A 218 -18.95 29.16 -14.59
C TRP A 218 -19.88 28.14 -13.94
N ASP A 219 -20.82 27.62 -14.71
CA ASP A 219 -21.91 26.76 -14.23
C ASP A 219 -22.25 25.62 -15.20
N GLY A 220 -23.35 24.89 -14.94
CA GLY A 220 -23.72 23.70 -15.72
C GLY A 220 -24.18 24.00 -17.15
N SER A 221 -24.25 25.27 -17.54
CA SER A 221 -24.49 25.69 -18.92
C SER A 221 -23.20 25.80 -19.75
N ASP A 222 -22.04 25.71 -19.11
CA ASP A 222 -20.73 25.69 -19.78
C ASP A 222 -20.34 24.32 -20.31
N SER A 223 -19.56 24.29 -21.40
CA SER A 223 -19.04 23.03 -21.95
C SER A 223 -18.03 22.40 -21.00
N ALA A 224 -18.29 21.13 -20.65
CA ALA A 224 -17.43 20.35 -19.78
C ALA A 224 -16.09 19.98 -20.43
N TYR A 225 -16.01 19.98 -21.77
CA TYR A 225 -14.87 19.43 -22.50
C TYR A 225 -14.17 20.43 -23.43
N GLU A 226 -14.90 21.36 -24.06
CA GLU A 226 -14.33 22.30 -25.05
C GLU A 226 -13.11 23.07 -24.53
N PRO A 227 -13.11 23.62 -23.29
CA PRO A 227 -11.99 24.39 -22.77
C PRO A 227 -10.65 23.64 -22.74
N TYR A 228 -10.71 22.31 -22.71
CA TYR A 228 -9.56 21.44 -22.50
C TYR A 228 -9.08 20.76 -23.77
N TYR A 229 -9.81 20.87 -24.89
CA TYR A 229 -9.44 20.20 -26.13
C TYR A 229 -8.17 20.82 -26.74
N PRO A 230 -7.05 20.06 -26.87
CA PRO A 230 -5.77 20.63 -27.29
C PRO A 230 -5.65 20.80 -28.81
N GLY A 231 -6.53 20.20 -29.60
CA GLY A 231 -6.59 20.32 -31.06
C GLY A 231 -6.37 19.00 -31.81
N ASP A 232 -6.94 18.89 -33.02
CA ASP A 232 -6.93 17.66 -33.82
C ASP A 232 -5.52 17.23 -34.26
N ASP A 233 -4.57 18.18 -34.31
CA ASP A 233 -3.16 17.95 -34.64
C ASP A 233 -2.37 17.35 -33.48
N ALA A 234 -2.81 17.57 -32.23
CA ALA A 234 -2.15 17.08 -31.03
C ALA A 234 -2.74 15.76 -30.52
N VAL A 235 -4.03 15.51 -30.77
CA VAL A 235 -4.77 14.31 -30.30
C VAL A 235 -4.81 13.24 -31.38
N ASP A 236 -4.41 12.02 -31.06
CA ASP A 236 -4.58 10.88 -31.97
C ASP A 236 -5.89 10.14 -31.69
N TRP A 237 -6.19 9.88 -30.41
CA TRP A 237 -7.42 9.23 -29.94
C TRP A 237 -8.14 10.10 -28.91
N VAL A 238 -9.48 10.06 -28.93
CA VAL A 238 -10.31 10.70 -27.91
C VAL A 238 -10.80 9.65 -26.92
N GLY A 239 -10.73 9.93 -25.63
CA GLY A 239 -11.19 9.05 -24.58
C GLY A 239 -12.30 9.69 -23.75
N LEU A 240 -13.04 8.90 -22.99
CA LEU A 240 -13.90 9.41 -21.91
C LEU A 240 -13.88 8.43 -20.73
N THR A 241 -13.65 8.96 -19.53
CA THR A 241 -13.84 8.21 -18.28
C THR A 241 -15.31 8.29 -17.87
N ALA A 242 -16.02 7.15 -17.87
CA ALA A 242 -17.42 7.06 -17.47
C ALA A 242 -17.68 5.80 -16.65
N PHE A 243 -18.04 5.97 -15.39
CA PHE A 243 -18.35 4.88 -14.46
C PHE A 243 -19.84 4.81 -14.16
N HIS A 244 -20.33 3.59 -13.91
CA HIS A 244 -21.61 3.44 -13.23
C HIS A 244 -21.40 3.69 -11.73
N ASP A 245 -21.75 4.90 -11.31
CA ASP A 245 -21.65 5.39 -9.94
C ASP A 245 -22.72 6.46 -9.71
N ASP A 246 -23.77 6.10 -8.97
CA ASP A 246 -24.89 7.01 -8.66
C ASP A 246 -24.68 7.79 -7.35
N THR A 247 -23.53 7.66 -6.67
CA THR A 247 -23.36 8.35 -5.38
C THR A 247 -22.91 9.79 -5.53
N ALA A 248 -22.42 10.22 -6.70
CA ALA A 248 -21.86 11.55 -6.96
C ALA A 248 -20.81 11.96 -5.89
N GLY A 249 -20.00 11.01 -5.43
CA GLY A 249 -19.03 11.22 -4.35
C GLY A 249 -19.63 11.24 -2.93
N GLY A 250 -20.94 11.15 -2.78
CA GLY A 250 -21.65 11.00 -1.51
C GLY A 250 -21.63 9.57 -0.94
N ALA A 251 -22.52 9.30 0.03
CA ALA A 251 -22.56 8.03 0.76
C ALA A 251 -22.68 6.81 -0.18
N ALA A 252 -21.93 5.75 0.13
CA ALA A 252 -21.88 4.54 -0.68
C ALA A 252 -23.26 3.83 -0.75
N VAL A 253 -23.81 3.69 -1.95
CA VAL A 253 -25.08 2.99 -2.22
C VAL A 253 -24.91 2.09 -3.45
N ASN A 254 -25.43 0.86 -3.36
CA ASN A 254 -25.38 -0.11 -4.46
C ASN A 254 -26.67 -0.01 -5.30
N THR A 255 -26.57 0.63 -6.47
CA THR A 255 -27.69 0.82 -7.42
C THR A 255 -27.51 -0.04 -8.67
N LEU A 256 -28.64 -0.36 -9.33
CA LEU A 256 -28.61 -1.04 -10.62
C LEU A 256 -28.46 0.00 -11.75
N PRO A 257 -27.70 -0.31 -12.80
CA PRO A 257 -27.61 0.57 -13.96
C PRO A 257 -28.95 0.63 -14.69
N ARG A 258 -29.38 1.84 -15.06
CA ARG A 258 -30.62 2.07 -15.81
C ARG A 258 -30.43 1.62 -17.25
N ALA A 259 -31.50 1.13 -17.89
CA ALA A 259 -31.41 0.74 -19.29
C ALA A 259 -31.03 1.92 -20.19
N GLY A 260 -29.95 1.77 -20.97
CA GLY A 260 -29.44 2.82 -21.87
C GLY A 260 -28.63 3.92 -21.17
N GLU A 261 -28.27 3.74 -19.91
CA GLU A 261 -27.51 4.70 -19.12
C GLU A 261 -26.17 5.07 -19.77
N LEU A 262 -25.38 4.09 -20.23
CA LEU A 262 -24.11 4.39 -20.88
C LEU A 262 -24.28 5.20 -22.17
N ALA A 263 -25.25 4.83 -23.02
CA ALA A 263 -25.53 5.57 -24.25
C ALA A 263 -25.96 7.02 -23.96
N GLU A 264 -26.80 7.23 -22.94
CA GLU A 264 -27.16 8.57 -22.43
C GLU A 264 -25.92 9.34 -21.94
N MET A 265 -25.03 8.69 -21.18
CA MET A 265 -23.77 9.29 -20.72
C MET A 265 -22.91 9.79 -21.89
N LEU A 266 -22.78 9.01 -22.96
CA LEU A 266 -21.95 9.36 -24.11
C LEU A 266 -22.55 10.43 -25.03
N THR A 267 -23.87 10.62 -25.00
CA THR A 267 -24.60 11.45 -25.97
C THR A 267 -25.28 12.69 -25.39
N ALA A 268 -25.44 12.78 -24.07
CA ALA A 268 -26.23 13.86 -23.46
C ALA A 268 -25.67 14.43 -22.14
N SER A 269 -24.71 13.77 -21.48
CA SER A 269 -24.17 14.26 -20.20
C SER A 269 -23.25 15.48 -20.38
N GLY A 270 -23.37 16.45 -19.47
CA GLY A 270 -22.64 17.72 -19.55
C GLY A 270 -23.22 18.69 -20.59
N GLY A 271 -24.49 18.52 -20.97
CA GLY A 271 -25.16 19.41 -21.93
C GLY A 271 -24.69 19.24 -23.38
N GLU A 272 -23.85 18.25 -23.67
CA GLU A 272 -23.28 18.03 -25.00
C GLU A 272 -23.20 16.54 -25.38
N ASN A 273 -23.22 16.26 -26.68
CA ASN A 273 -23.01 14.91 -27.21
C ASN A 273 -21.51 14.68 -27.43
N PHE A 274 -20.83 14.18 -26.40
CA PHE A 274 -19.38 13.96 -26.44
C PHE A 274 -18.97 13.09 -27.63
N TYR A 275 -19.65 11.95 -27.83
CA TYR A 275 -19.27 11.00 -28.86
C TYR A 275 -19.43 11.57 -30.27
N ALA A 276 -20.56 12.24 -30.55
CA ALA A 276 -20.81 12.87 -31.84
C ALA A 276 -19.82 14.03 -32.09
N THR A 277 -19.54 14.86 -31.09
CA THR A 277 -18.67 16.03 -31.23
C THR A 277 -17.19 15.63 -31.39
N TYR A 278 -16.65 14.80 -30.49
CA TYR A 278 -15.22 14.56 -30.40
C TYR A 278 -14.74 13.29 -31.12
N ALA A 279 -15.56 12.24 -31.20
CA ALA A 279 -15.18 11.02 -31.91
C ALA A 279 -15.64 11.05 -33.37
N GLN A 280 -16.95 11.17 -33.62
CA GLN A 280 -17.49 11.16 -34.98
C GLN A 280 -17.13 12.43 -35.75
N GLY A 281 -17.43 13.61 -35.19
CA GLY A 281 -17.26 14.91 -35.83
C GLY A 281 -15.80 15.25 -36.16
N ARG A 282 -14.86 14.81 -35.32
CA ARG A 282 -13.41 15.00 -35.54
C ARG A 282 -12.72 13.80 -36.18
N ASN A 283 -13.47 12.76 -36.54
CA ASN A 283 -12.96 11.53 -37.16
C ASN A 283 -11.82 10.88 -36.34
N LYS A 284 -12.01 10.75 -35.01
CA LYS A 284 -11.04 10.17 -34.08
C LYS A 284 -11.53 8.82 -33.55
N PRO A 285 -10.65 7.83 -33.35
CA PRO A 285 -10.96 6.63 -32.58
C PRO A 285 -11.35 6.99 -31.15
N PHE A 286 -12.33 6.26 -30.61
CA PHE A 286 -12.86 6.49 -29.26
C PHE A 286 -12.40 5.40 -28.28
N LEU A 287 -11.93 5.82 -27.10
CA LEU A 287 -11.61 4.95 -25.97
C LEU A 287 -12.58 5.23 -24.82
N LEU A 288 -13.23 4.18 -24.30
CA LEU A 288 -14.05 4.28 -23.10
C LEU A 288 -13.29 3.69 -21.92
N GLN A 289 -12.96 4.48 -20.89
CA GLN A 289 -12.57 3.91 -19.60
C GLN A 289 -13.80 3.79 -18.71
N THR A 290 -14.07 2.59 -18.18
CA THR A 290 -15.29 2.33 -17.41
C THR A 290 -15.11 1.30 -16.29
N ALA A 291 -16.03 1.29 -15.34
CA ALA A 291 -16.20 0.31 -14.28
C ALA A 291 -17.57 0.50 -13.62
N ALA A 292 -17.96 -0.43 -12.74
CA ALA A 292 -19.21 -0.35 -11.98
C ALA A 292 -18.95 -0.37 -10.48
N PHE A 293 -19.56 0.58 -9.78
CA PHE A 293 -19.43 0.74 -8.33
C PHE A 293 -20.08 -0.42 -7.58
N TYR A 294 -19.37 -1.00 -6.61
CA TYR A 294 -19.96 -1.89 -5.63
C TYR A 294 -19.29 -1.70 -4.27
N SER A 295 -20.07 -1.60 -3.20
CA SER A 295 -19.56 -1.54 -1.82
C SER A 295 -20.14 -2.71 -1.01
N PRO A 296 -19.30 -3.63 -0.49
CA PRO A 296 -19.76 -4.71 0.38
C PRO A 296 -20.38 -4.22 1.70
N ALA A 297 -20.03 -3.00 2.12
CA ALA A 297 -20.53 -2.38 3.35
C ALA A 297 -21.89 -1.68 3.16
N SER A 298 -22.36 -1.55 1.91
CA SER A 298 -23.58 -0.84 1.56
C SER A 298 -24.74 -1.80 1.27
N GLY A 299 -25.94 -1.43 1.69
CA GLY A 299 -27.16 -2.14 1.28
C GLY A 299 -27.56 -1.77 -0.15
N GLY A 300 -28.28 -2.67 -0.84
CA GLY A 300 -28.79 -2.43 -2.20
C GLY A 300 -28.75 -3.69 -3.07
N ALA A 301 -28.56 -3.49 -4.37
CA ALA A 301 -28.44 -4.57 -5.34
C ALA A 301 -27.16 -5.40 -5.12
N SER A 302 -27.17 -6.65 -5.59
CA SER A 302 -26.00 -7.53 -5.48
C SER A 302 -24.90 -7.13 -6.46
N GLU A 303 -23.65 -7.43 -6.12
CA GLU A 303 -22.49 -7.20 -7.00
C GLU A 303 -22.71 -7.78 -8.41
N ALA A 304 -23.24 -9.00 -8.48
CA ALA A 304 -23.46 -9.69 -9.74
C ALA A 304 -24.49 -8.98 -10.63
N GLU A 305 -25.60 -8.51 -10.07
CA GLU A 305 -26.61 -7.77 -10.83
C GLU A 305 -26.07 -6.44 -11.37
N ILE A 306 -25.30 -5.72 -10.55
CA ILE A 306 -24.73 -4.42 -10.92
C ILE A 306 -23.68 -4.59 -12.02
N LYS A 307 -22.66 -5.42 -11.77
CA LYS A 307 -21.52 -5.59 -12.68
C LYS A 307 -21.94 -6.25 -13.99
N THR A 308 -22.81 -7.27 -13.95
CA THR A 308 -23.32 -7.91 -15.17
C THR A 308 -24.22 -6.95 -15.96
N GLY A 309 -25.13 -6.23 -15.28
CA GLY A 309 -26.00 -5.26 -15.94
C GLY A 309 -25.25 -4.10 -16.58
N TRP A 310 -24.16 -3.64 -15.96
CA TRP A 310 -23.31 -2.61 -16.55
C TRP A 310 -22.47 -3.17 -17.71
N TRP A 311 -21.87 -4.35 -17.53
CA TRP A 311 -21.09 -5.01 -18.57
C TRP A 311 -21.91 -5.27 -19.84
N ASP A 312 -23.17 -5.66 -19.70
CA ASP A 312 -24.09 -5.83 -20.83
C ASP A 312 -24.28 -4.54 -21.63
N GLN A 313 -24.42 -3.40 -20.94
CA GLN A 313 -24.52 -2.09 -21.59
C GLN A 313 -23.20 -1.65 -22.22
N VAL A 314 -22.07 -1.90 -21.55
CA VAL A 314 -20.73 -1.60 -22.07
C VAL A 314 -20.48 -2.34 -23.38
N VAL A 315 -20.62 -3.67 -23.38
CA VAL A 315 -20.42 -4.49 -24.58
C VAL A 315 -21.45 -4.13 -25.65
N GLY A 316 -22.73 -3.98 -25.29
CA GLY A 316 -23.80 -3.65 -26.22
C GLY A 316 -23.63 -2.30 -26.90
N THR A 317 -23.25 -1.27 -26.13
CA THR A 317 -23.05 0.10 -26.64
C THR A 317 -21.80 0.16 -27.50
N ALA A 318 -20.66 -0.31 -26.99
CA ALA A 318 -19.36 -0.22 -27.67
C ALA A 318 -19.29 -0.97 -29.01
N THR A 319 -20.09 -2.03 -29.18
CA THR A 319 -20.13 -2.85 -30.40
C THR A 319 -21.28 -2.50 -31.35
N SER A 320 -22.09 -1.49 -30.99
CA SER A 320 -23.20 -1.04 -31.82
C SER A 320 -22.76 -0.17 -33.01
N ALA A 321 -23.61 -0.11 -34.04
CA ALA A 321 -23.35 0.74 -35.21
C ALA A 321 -23.29 2.23 -34.90
N GLU A 322 -24.05 2.71 -33.90
CA GLU A 322 -24.03 4.11 -33.46
C GLU A 322 -22.66 4.50 -32.91
N PHE A 323 -22.04 3.59 -32.14
CA PHE A 323 -20.72 3.78 -31.54
C PHE A 323 -19.60 3.06 -32.31
N GLY A 324 -19.71 2.96 -33.65
CA GLY A 324 -18.80 2.20 -34.50
C GLY A 324 -17.34 2.68 -34.56
N ARG A 325 -17.01 3.85 -34.00
CA ARG A 325 -15.63 4.35 -33.82
C ARG A 325 -14.99 3.98 -32.48
N THR A 326 -15.71 3.23 -31.64
CA THR A 326 -15.14 2.72 -30.40
C THR A 326 -14.02 1.76 -30.75
N ALA A 327 -12.80 2.14 -30.39
CA ALA A 327 -11.58 1.40 -30.67
C ALA A 327 -11.11 0.61 -29.45
N ALA A 328 -11.41 1.07 -28.23
CA ALA A 328 -11.11 0.33 -27.02
C ALA A 328 -12.13 0.60 -25.91
N VAL A 329 -12.41 -0.44 -25.14
CA VAL A 329 -13.11 -0.36 -23.85
C VAL A 329 -12.15 -0.83 -22.79
N VAL A 330 -11.72 0.07 -21.91
CA VAL A 330 -10.77 -0.21 -20.84
C VAL A 330 -11.52 -0.33 -19.52
N TRP A 331 -11.58 -1.53 -18.96
CA TRP A 331 -12.14 -1.74 -17.62
C TRP A 331 -11.15 -1.29 -16.54
N ASP A 332 -11.64 -0.56 -15.54
CA ASP A 332 -10.86 -0.15 -14.37
C ASP A 332 -10.92 -1.25 -13.30
N GLU A 333 -9.95 -2.18 -13.34
CA GLU A 333 -9.86 -3.36 -12.45
C GLU A 333 -9.02 -3.03 -11.21
N ARG A 334 -9.56 -2.16 -10.35
CA ARG A 334 -8.92 -1.74 -9.10
C ARG A 334 -9.92 -1.72 -7.94
N THR A 335 -9.43 -1.71 -6.71
CA THR A 335 -10.27 -1.34 -5.55
C THR A 335 -10.06 0.14 -5.19
N SER A 336 -10.98 0.71 -4.43
CA SER A 336 -10.82 2.06 -3.90
C SER A 336 -11.58 2.24 -2.58
N THR A 337 -11.26 3.27 -1.82
CA THR A 337 -12.01 3.62 -0.59
C THR A 337 -12.57 5.04 -0.64
N ARG A 338 -13.77 5.25 -0.08
CA ARG A 338 -14.38 6.56 0.20
C ARG A 338 -14.39 6.85 1.71
N ASP A 339 -14.44 8.14 2.07
CA ASP A 339 -14.58 8.67 3.43
C ASP A 339 -13.62 8.08 4.47
N THR A 340 -12.34 8.47 4.45
CA THR A 340 -11.35 8.10 5.50
C THR A 340 -11.26 6.59 5.79
N GLY A 341 -11.59 5.73 4.82
CA GLY A 341 -11.54 4.27 4.94
C GLY A 341 -12.78 3.61 5.56
N VAL A 342 -13.94 4.30 5.58
CA VAL A 342 -15.19 3.75 6.14
C VAL A 342 -15.94 2.86 5.13
N ALA A 343 -15.84 3.12 3.82
CA ALA A 343 -16.45 2.29 2.77
C ALA A 343 -15.39 1.82 1.74
N SER A 344 -15.20 0.50 1.62
CA SER A 344 -14.44 -0.13 0.54
C SER A 344 -15.34 -0.25 -0.69
N ILE A 345 -14.77 0.06 -1.85
CA ILE A 345 -15.41 0.04 -3.16
C ILE A 345 -14.63 -0.92 -4.03
N ASP A 346 -15.34 -1.86 -4.61
CA ASP A 346 -14.83 -2.91 -5.46
C ASP A 346 -15.31 -2.66 -6.89
N TRP A 347 -14.37 -2.33 -7.78
CA TRP A 347 -14.63 -2.14 -9.21
C TRP A 347 -14.31 -3.40 -10.04
N LEU A 348 -13.85 -4.49 -9.41
CA LEU A 348 -13.26 -5.65 -10.06
C LEU A 348 -14.29 -6.46 -10.87
N LEU A 349 -14.14 -6.56 -12.18
CA LEU A 349 -14.92 -7.46 -13.01
C LEU A 349 -14.62 -8.93 -12.69
N THR A 350 -13.39 -9.23 -12.28
CA THR A 350 -12.92 -10.60 -12.03
C THR A 350 -12.77 -10.96 -10.55
N GLY A 351 -13.22 -10.07 -9.64
CA GLY A 351 -13.15 -10.30 -8.19
C GLY A 351 -14.05 -11.46 -7.72
N SER A 352 -15.15 -11.71 -8.44
CA SER A 352 -16.09 -12.81 -8.19
C SER A 352 -16.09 -13.80 -9.36
N PRO A 353 -15.97 -15.12 -9.11
CA PRO A 353 -16.08 -16.13 -10.18
C PRO A 353 -17.42 -16.12 -10.92
N GLU A 354 -18.49 -15.70 -10.26
CA GLU A 354 -19.82 -15.59 -10.87
C GLU A 354 -19.86 -14.45 -11.89
N VAL A 355 -19.34 -13.28 -11.51
CA VAL A 355 -19.26 -12.09 -12.37
C VAL A 355 -18.29 -12.34 -13.53
N ALA A 356 -17.12 -12.91 -13.24
CA ALA A 356 -16.11 -13.22 -14.26
C ALA A 356 -16.67 -14.18 -15.34
N ARG A 357 -17.41 -15.22 -14.93
CA ARG A 357 -18.06 -16.15 -15.87
C ARG A 357 -19.12 -15.46 -16.73
N ALA A 358 -19.97 -14.63 -16.11
CA ALA A 358 -20.98 -13.88 -16.85
C ALA A 358 -20.34 -12.89 -17.85
N ALA A 359 -19.25 -12.24 -17.44
CA ALA A 359 -18.49 -11.33 -18.28
C ALA A 359 -17.87 -12.06 -19.49
N LEU A 360 -17.27 -13.24 -19.28
CA LEU A 360 -16.73 -14.08 -20.34
C LEU A 360 -17.80 -14.55 -21.32
N GLU A 361 -18.93 -15.07 -20.83
CA GLU A 361 -20.05 -15.52 -21.69
C GLU A 361 -20.54 -14.38 -22.60
N ARG A 362 -20.60 -13.15 -22.07
CA ARG A 362 -20.98 -11.97 -22.86
C ARG A 362 -19.92 -11.57 -23.87
N LEU A 363 -18.65 -11.68 -23.49
CA LEU A 363 -17.49 -11.38 -24.32
C LEU A 363 -17.42 -12.32 -25.52
N GLU A 364 -17.56 -13.64 -25.31
CA GLU A 364 -17.57 -14.67 -26.36
C GLU A 364 -18.73 -14.49 -27.36
N ALA A 365 -19.85 -13.89 -26.90
CA ALA A 365 -21.01 -13.58 -27.72
C ALA A 365 -20.94 -12.21 -28.43
N SER A 366 -19.79 -11.52 -28.37
CA SER A 366 -19.61 -10.17 -28.89
C SER A 366 -18.44 -10.06 -29.89
N PRO A 367 -18.41 -9.04 -30.76
CA PRO A 367 -17.27 -8.77 -31.64
C PRO A 367 -16.09 -8.08 -30.93
N LEU A 368 -16.10 -7.99 -29.60
CA LEU A 368 -15.07 -7.30 -28.82
C LEU A 368 -13.75 -8.10 -28.86
N VAL A 369 -12.67 -7.44 -29.28
CA VAL A 369 -11.38 -8.09 -29.56
C VAL A 369 -10.61 -8.32 -28.26
N THR A 370 -10.18 -9.57 -28.07
CA THR A 370 -9.30 -10.00 -26.98
C THR A 370 -7.94 -10.43 -27.54
N GLY A 371 -6.92 -10.49 -26.68
CA GLY A 371 -5.56 -10.85 -27.03
C GLY A 371 -5.37 -12.36 -27.31
N PRO A 372 -4.22 -12.73 -27.89
CA PRO A 372 -3.09 -11.87 -28.24
C PRO A 372 -3.31 -11.06 -29.53
N VAL A 373 -3.08 -9.74 -29.48
CA VAL A 373 -3.12 -8.80 -30.62
C VAL A 373 -1.73 -8.41 -31.14
N THR A 374 -0.67 -8.89 -30.49
CA THR A 374 0.74 -8.73 -30.87
C THR A 374 1.48 -10.06 -30.77
N GLU A 375 2.70 -10.15 -31.31
CA GLU A 375 3.52 -11.36 -31.18
C GLU A 375 3.83 -11.68 -29.71
N VAL A 376 3.40 -12.87 -29.28
CA VAL A 376 3.72 -13.39 -27.94
C VAL A 376 5.19 -13.76 -27.91
N SER A 377 5.95 -13.15 -27.01
CA SER A 377 7.39 -13.43 -26.87
C SER A 377 7.63 -14.88 -26.45
N ALA A 378 8.12 -15.72 -27.38
CA ALA A 378 8.24 -17.18 -27.25
C ALA A 378 9.29 -17.71 -26.23
N GLY A 379 9.79 -16.87 -25.33
CA GLY A 379 10.85 -17.20 -24.36
C GLY A 379 10.45 -17.15 -22.87
N GLY A 380 9.22 -16.77 -22.52
CA GLY A 380 8.86 -16.51 -21.13
C GLY A 380 8.44 -17.76 -20.35
N SER A 381 9.34 -18.32 -19.53
CA SER A 381 8.87 -18.79 -18.22
C SER A 381 8.22 -17.59 -17.53
N GLY A 382 6.97 -17.70 -17.07
CA GLY A 382 6.17 -16.58 -16.57
C GLY A 382 6.97 -15.59 -15.72
N TYR A 383 6.67 -14.29 -15.86
CA TYR A 383 7.37 -13.19 -15.19
C TYR A 383 7.78 -13.54 -13.75
N VAL A 384 9.09 -13.67 -13.51
CA VAL A 384 9.67 -13.78 -12.17
C VAL A 384 10.36 -12.45 -11.87
N ARG A 385 9.73 -11.61 -11.04
CA ARG A 385 10.32 -10.35 -10.54
C ARG A 385 11.76 -10.62 -10.09
N ALA A 386 12.71 -9.73 -10.43
CA ALA A 386 14.16 -9.97 -10.35
C ALA A 386 14.73 -10.39 -8.97
N ASN A 387 13.94 -10.33 -7.88
CA ASN A 387 14.31 -10.76 -6.53
C ASN A 387 13.40 -11.86 -5.94
N THR A 388 12.64 -12.55 -6.78
CA THR A 388 11.73 -13.62 -6.35
C THR A 388 12.39 -14.98 -6.56
N LEU A 389 12.62 -15.71 -5.47
CA LEU A 389 13.00 -17.12 -5.51
C LEU A 389 11.72 -17.96 -5.63
N ALA A 390 11.63 -18.78 -6.66
CA ALA A 390 10.50 -19.68 -6.90
C ALA A 390 10.95 -21.16 -6.93
N GLY A 391 9.98 -22.06 -6.78
CA GLY A 391 10.22 -23.50 -6.90
C GLY A 391 11.26 -24.03 -5.91
N PRO A 392 12.19 -24.93 -6.32
CA PRO A 392 13.16 -25.53 -5.42
C PRO A 392 14.04 -24.52 -4.67
N ALA A 393 14.36 -23.38 -5.30
CA ALA A 393 15.21 -22.35 -4.68
C ALA A 393 14.55 -21.75 -3.43
N ALA A 394 13.24 -21.46 -3.46
CA ALA A 394 12.51 -20.97 -2.30
C ALA A 394 12.54 -21.99 -1.14
N TRP A 395 12.37 -23.27 -1.44
CA TRP A 395 12.38 -24.34 -0.45
C TRP A 395 13.77 -24.63 0.13
N THR A 396 14.87 -24.29 -0.56
CA THR A 396 16.21 -24.37 0.03
C THR A 396 16.38 -23.40 1.21
N VAL A 397 15.76 -22.22 1.15
CA VAL A 397 15.73 -21.26 2.28
C VAL A 397 14.97 -21.88 3.45
N GLY A 398 13.83 -22.53 3.18
CA GLY A 398 13.07 -23.26 4.20
C GLY A 398 13.89 -24.37 4.87
N ALA A 399 14.60 -25.17 4.08
CA ALA A 399 15.50 -26.21 4.61
C ALA A 399 16.63 -25.61 5.46
N ALA A 400 17.22 -24.49 5.04
CA ALA A 400 18.24 -23.79 5.81
C ALA A 400 17.70 -23.28 7.16
N LEU A 401 16.48 -22.74 7.20
CA LEU A 401 15.83 -22.30 8.44
C LEU A 401 15.56 -23.47 9.40
N VAL A 402 15.17 -24.63 8.88
CA VAL A 402 14.99 -25.85 9.70
C VAL A 402 16.32 -26.31 10.28
N ILE A 403 17.39 -26.33 9.48
CA ILE A 403 18.75 -26.67 9.95
C ILE A 403 19.19 -25.69 11.05
N LEU A 404 18.96 -24.39 10.83
CA LEU A 404 19.26 -23.34 11.82
C LEU A 404 18.48 -23.54 13.12
N LEU A 405 17.18 -23.82 13.04
CA LEU A 405 16.33 -24.09 14.20
C LEU A 405 16.85 -25.28 15.01
N VAL A 406 17.19 -26.39 14.32
CA VAL A 406 17.76 -27.58 14.98
C VAL A 406 19.11 -27.25 15.62
N ALA A 407 19.99 -26.53 14.93
CA ALA A 407 21.28 -26.12 15.46
C ALA A 407 21.13 -25.25 16.72
N LEU A 408 20.24 -24.25 16.69
CA LEU A 408 19.97 -23.36 17.82
C LEU A 408 19.52 -24.10 19.08
N TRP A 409 18.80 -25.21 18.93
CA TRP A 409 18.35 -26.04 20.05
C TRP A 409 19.40 -27.08 20.50
N GLN A 410 20.21 -27.62 19.59
CA GLN A 410 21.17 -28.67 19.91
C GLN A 410 22.48 -28.14 20.49
N ILE A 411 22.96 -26.97 20.04
CA ILE A 411 24.24 -26.38 20.49
C ILE A 411 24.28 -26.21 22.02
N PRO A 412 23.30 -25.57 22.69
CA PRO A 412 23.35 -25.37 24.15
C PRO A 412 23.19 -26.66 24.95
N ARG A 413 22.60 -27.70 24.34
CA ARG A 413 22.38 -29.01 24.98
C ARG A 413 23.58 -29.94 24.88
N ARG A 414 24.34 -29.86 23.78
CA ARG A 414 25.45 -30.79 23.49
C ARG A 414 26.84 -30.18 23.72
N VAL A 415 26.96 -28.86 23.69
CA VAL A 415 28.25 -28.17 23.83
C VAL A 415 28.34 -27.55 25.22
N ASN A 416 29.12 -28.16 26.12
CA ASN A 416 29.30 -27.66 27.49
C ASN A 416 29.78 -26.21 27.53
N ALA A 417 30.61 -25.76 26.58
CA ALA A 417 31.05 -24.36 26.47
C ALA A 417 29.90 -23.37 26.20
N ALA A 418 28.82 -23.82 25.55
CA ALA A 418 27.65 -22.98 25.29
C ALA A 418 26.78 -22.76 26.54
N THR A 419 26.86 -23.63 27.56
CA THR A 419 26.18 -23.38 28.84
C THR A 419 26.73 -22.14 29.55
N ALA A 420 28.01 -21.83 29.34
CA ALA A 420 28.65 -20.62 29.85
C ALA A 420 28.15 -19.34 29.15
N TRP A 421 27.43 -19.43 28.03
CA TRP A 421 26.84 -18.28 27.32
C TRP A 421 25.52 -17.81 27.91
N SER A 422 24.92 -18.61 28.79
CA SER A 422 23.61 -18.34 29.37
C SER A 422 23.53 -17.03 30.14
N TYR A 423 22.31 -16.49 30.20
CA TYR A 423 22.00 -15.27 30.93
C TYR A 423 22.30 -15.42 32.42
N THR A 424 23.22 -14.61 32.92
CA THR A 424 23.71 -14.61 34.30
C THR A 424 23.86 -13.17 34.78
N ASP A 425 22.78 -12.39 34.74
CA ASP A 425 22.77 -11.03 35.29
C ASP A 425 22.26 -11.04 36.74
N PRO A 426 23.10 -10.69 37.74
CA PRO A 426 22.71 -10.63 39.14
C PRO A 426 21.92 -9.35 39.51
N SER A 427 21.73 -8.41 38.59
CA SER A 427 21.01 -7.17 38.87
C SER A 427 19.48 -7.36 38.92
N GLY A 428 18.78 -6.49 39.67
CA GLY A 428 17.31 -6.49 39.75
C GLY A 428 16.60 -6.09 38.46
N ARG A 429 17.32 -5.66 37.42
CA ARG A 429 16.80 -5.22 36.11
C ARG A 429 17.17 -6.24 35.04
N ASP A 430 16.19 -6.66 34.23
CA ASP A 430 16.44 -7.65 33.17
C ASP A 430 16.99 -6.98 31.91
N SER A 431 18.29 -7.10 31.67
CA SER A 431 18.98 -6.52 30.52
C SER A 431 18.50 -7.09 29.17
N ARG A 432 17.85 -8.27 29.14
CA ARG A 432 17.26 -8.80 27.90
C ARG A 432 16.06 -7.98 27.44
N VAL A 433 15.26 -7.48 28.39
CA VAL A 433 14.11 -6.62 28.09
C VAL A 433 14.59 -5.29 27.52
N ASP A 434 15.66 -4.72 28.09
CA ASP A 434 16.28 -3.51 27.54
C ASP A 434 16.81 -3.77 26.11
N LEU A 435 17.48 -4.90 25.86
CA LEU A 435 17.98 -5.24 24.52
C LEU A 435 16.86 -5.37 23.48
N LEU A 436 15.77 -6.09 23.81
CA LEU A 436 14.63 -6.25 22.90
C LEU A 436 13.89 -4.93 22.65
N ARG A 437 13.78 -4.06 23.66
CA ARG A 437 13.27 -2.69 23.48
C ARG A 437 14.18 -1.84 22.60
N GLY A 438 15.49 -2.02 22.73
CA GLY A 438 16.50 -1.42 21.85
C GLY A 438 16.34 -1.85 20.39
N LEU A 439 16.10 -3.14 20.17
CA LEU A 439 15.82 -3.67 18.83
C LEU A 439 14.52 -3.10 18.25
N ALA A 440 13.44 -3.09 19.04
CA ALA A 440 12.16 -2.55 18.62
C ALA A 440 12.25 -1.06 18.22
N ILE A 441 12.97 -0.23 19.00
CA ILE A 441 13.12 1.19 18.65
C ILE A 441 13.98 1.40 17.40
N VAL A 442 14.98 0.55 17.16
CA VAL A 442 15.76 0.60 15.90
C VAL A 442 14.86 0.28 14.70
N PHE A 443 14.01 -0.75 14.79
CA PHE A 443 13.05 -1.07 13.73
C PHE A 443 12.09 0.10 13.46
N VAL A 444 11.59 0.73 14.53
CA VAL A 444 10.75 1.93 14.44
C VAL A 444 11.48 3.07 13.70
N VAL A 445 12.72 3.38 14.08
CA VAL A 445 13.52 4.43 13.41
C VAL A 445 13.76 4.13 11.94
N VAL A 446 14.12 2.87 11.61
CA VAL A 446 14.39 2.48 10.22
C VAL A 446 13.15 2.63 9.35
N ASN A 447 12.02 2.11 9.83
CA ASN A 447 10.74 2.16 9.12
C ASN A 447 10.20 3.60 8.97
N HIS A 448 10.37 4.45 9.98
CA HIS A 448 9.89 5.84 9.93
C HIS A 448 10.70 6.75 8.98
N LEU A 449 11.96 6.43 8.71
CA LEU A 449 12.79 7.19 7.77
C LEU A 449 12.43 6.90 6.30
N GLY A 450 11.92 5.71 5.99
CA GLY A 450 11.38 5.37 4.67
C GLY A 450 12.38 5.40 3.50
N MET A 451 13.70 5.49 3.73
CA MET A 451 14.70 5.56 2.67
C MET A 451 15.09 4.16 2.17
N THR A 452 15.22 3.97 0.86
CA THR A 452 15.70 2.73 0.25
C THR A 452 17.12 2.39 0.71
N SER A 453 17.30 1.28 1.44
CA SER A 453 18.60 0.91 2.01
C SER A 453 18.70 -0.58 2.38
N LEU A 454 19.93 -1.04 2.66
CA LEU A 454 20.15 -2.40 3.16
C LEU A 454 19.58 -2.64 4.57
N PHE A 455 19.29 -1.57 5.33
CA PHE A 455 18.67 -1.73 6.65
C PHE A 455 17.22 -2.18 6.54
N GLN A 456 16.51 -1.80 5.47
CA GLN A 456 15.12 -2.23 5.25
C GLN A 456 15.00 -3.75 5.09
N LEU A 457 16.00 -4.42 4.52
CA LEU A 457 16.05 -5.89 4.40
C LEU A 457 16.02 -6.62 5.76
N LEU A 458 16.41 -5.92 6.83
CA LEU A 458 16.49 -6.46 8.19
C LEU A 458 15.33 -5.99 9.07
N THR A 459 14.46 -5.12 8.54
CA THR A 459 13.35 -4.50 9.25
C THR A 459 12.04 -4.74 8.49
N GLN A 460 10.89 -4.38 9.06
CA GLN A 460 9.56 -4.58 8.46
C GLN A 460 9.26 -6.04 8.05
N GLU A 461 8.66 -6.78 8.98
CA GLU A 461 8.22 -8.18 8.79
C GLU A 461 9.30 -9.22 8.41
N ALA A 462 10.57 -8.81 8.31
CA ALA A 462 11.70 -9.71 8.03
C ALA A 462 11.88 -10.86 9.06
N VAL A 463 11.33 -10.72 10.27
CA VAL A 463 11.42 -11.72 11.34
C VAL A 463 10.07 -12.37 11.67
N GLY A 464 9.10 -12.28 10.74
CA GLY A 464 7.70 -12.68 10.90
C GLY A 464 6.75 -11.51 10.67
N PHE A 465 5.45 -11.77 10.48
CA PHE A 465 4.34 -10.80 10.43
C PHE A 465 4.20 -9.93 11.70
N VAL A 466 5.23 -9.17 12.05
CA VAL A 466 5.37 -8.35 13.26
C VAL A 466 6.18 -7.12 12.89
N SER A 467 5.75 -5.96 13.36
CA SER A 467 6.45 -4.68 13.25
C SER A 467 7.14 -4.28 14.56
N GLY A 468 7.99 -3.26 14.48
CA GLY A 468 8.59 -2.65 15.68
C GLY A 468 7.54 -2.10 16.65
N ALA A 469 6.37 -1.67 16.17
CA ALA A 469 5.32 -1.07 17.00
C ALA A 469 4.67 -2.09 17.95
N GLU A 470 4.31 -3.30 17.49
CA GLU A 470 3.71 -4.31 18.39
C GLU A 470 4.65 -4.68 19.53
N LEU A 471 5.94 -4.88 19.21
CA LEU A 471 6.97 -5.17 20.21
C LEU A 471 7.13 -4.00 21.19
N PHE A 472 7.13 -2.77 20.68
CA PHE A 472 7.26 -1.56 21.51
C PHE A 472 6.09 -1.41 22.51
N VAL A 473 4.86 -1.65 22.07
CA VAL A 473 3.64 -1.61 22.91
C VAL A 473 3.66 -2.72 23.97
N LEU A 474 3.93 -3.95 23.55
CA LEU A 474 3.99 -5.11 24.45
C LEU A 474 5.07 -4.94 25.53
N PHE A 475 6.31 -4.58 25.15
CA PHE A 475 7.39 -4.40 26.11
C PHE A 475 7.18 -3.23 27.06
N SER A 476 6.49 -2.18 26.61
CA SER A 476 6.13 -1.06 27.47
C SER A 476 5.16 -1.50 28.58
N GLY A 477 4.14 -2.29 28.24
CA GLY A 477 3.27 -2.93 29.22
C GLY A 477 4.04 -3.82 30.18
N LEU A 478 4.91 -4.69 29.64
CA LEU A 478 5.75 -5.59 30.42
C LEU A 478 6.63 -4.87 31.46
N VAL A 479 7.22 -3.75 31.08
CA VAL A 479 8.02 -2.93 32.00
C VAL A 479 7.15 -2.29 33.09
N VAL A 480 5.95 -1.79 32.74
CA VAL A 480 4.99 -1.26 33.72
C VAL A 480 4.60 -2.34 34.73
N GLY A 481 4.25 -3.53 34.27
CA GLY A 481 3.92 -4.67 35.12
C GLY A 481 5.06 -5.10 36.04
N MET A 482 6.30 -5.13 35.52
CA MET A 482 7.49 -5.51 36.30
C MET A 482 7.87 -4.46 37.36
N VAL A 483 7.77 -3.17 37.03
CA VAL A 483 8.29 -2.08 37.87
C VAL A 483 7.27 -1.62 38.91
N TYR A 484 5.99 -1.55 38.54
CA TYR A 484 4.93 -1.08 39.43
C TYR A 484 4.16 -2.22 40.10
N GLY A 485 4.24 -3.45 39.57
CA GLY A 485 3.58 -4.62 40.14
C GLY A 485 3.93 -4.91 41.61
N PRO A 486 5.21 -4.90 42.02
CA PRO A 486 5.56 -5.04 43.44
C PRO A 486 5.07 -3.87 44.28
N ARG A 487 5.12 -2.63 43.75
CA ARG A 487 4.80 -1.40 44.48
C ARG A 487 3.31 -1.20 44.74
N VAL A 488 2.44 -1.76 43.89
CA VAL A 488 0.98 -1.63 44.04
C VAL A 488 0.45 -2.30 45.32
N LYS A 489 1.23 -3.22 45.90
CA LYS A 489 0.92 -3.90 47.17
C LYS A 489 1.12 -2.99 48.37
N ASP A 490 2.14 -2.15 48.30
CA ASP A 490 2.62 -1.37 49.44
C ASP A 490 2.04 0.05 49.41
N ASP A 491 1.93 0.65 48.21
CA ASP A 491 1.46 2.02 48.04
C ASP A 491 0.79 2.23 46.66
N PHE A 492 -0.53 2.05 46.63
CA PHE A 492 -1.33 2.28 45.43
C PHE A 492 -1.32 3.76 44.98
N GLY A 493 -1.30 4.69 45.94
CA GLY A 493 -1.35 6.13 45.65
C GLY A 493 -0.12 6.60 44.88
N THR A 494 1.07 6.15 45.29
CA THR A 494 2.32 6.43 44.57
C THR A 494 2.33 5.82 43.17
N VAL A 495 1.75 4.63 42.96
CA VAL A 495 1.65 4.06 41.61
C VAL A 495 0.78 4.95 40.72
N VAL A 496 -0.39 5.39 41.19
CA VAL A 496 -1.28 6.30 40.45
C VAL A 496 -0.59 7.63 40.14
N ASP A 497 0.12 8.23 41.10
CA ASP A 497 0.84 9.49 40.89
C ASP A 497 1.95 9.35 39.85
N LEU A 498 2.78 8.30 39.95
CA LEU A 498 3.89 8.06 39.02
C LEU A 498 3.40 7.79 37.59
N THR A 499 2.34 6.99 37.41
CA THR A 499 1.79 6.69 36.08
C THR A 499 1.09 7.90 35.49
N SER A 500 0.32 8.66 36.28
CA SER A 500 -0.41 9.84 35.82
C SER A 500 0.54 10.98 35.44
N ARG A 501 1.58 11.24 36.24
CA ARG A 501 2.64 12.21 35.89
C ARG A 501 3.37 11.81 34.61
N ARG A 502 3.62 10.51 34.43
CA ARG A 502 4.23 10.02 33.21
C ARG A 502 3.31 10.22 32.01
N ALA A 503 2.03 9.85 32.11
CA ALA A 503 1.04 10.07 31.06
C ALA A 503 0.93 11.56 30.69
N GLY A 504 0.88 12.46 31.67
CA GLY A 504 0.85 13.91 31.44
C GLY A 504 2.10 14.42 30.72
N LYS A 505 3.30 13.93 31.07
CA LYS A 505 4.53 14.26 30.34
C LYS A 505 4.50 13.79 28.90
N LEU A 506 4.01 12.58 28.64
CA LEU A 506 3.87 12.04 27.28
C LEU A 506 2.90 12.88 26.45
N TYR A 507 1.75 13.22 27.03
CA TYR A 507 0.73 14.07 26.39
C TYR A 507 1.29 15.45 26.04
N LEU A 508 1.93 16.12 27.00
CA LEU A 508 2.54 17.42 26.76
C LEU A 508 3.63 17.35 25.69
N THR A 509 4.43 16.28 25.68
CA THR A 509 5.45 16.08 24.65
C THR A 509 4.82 15.93 23.26
N ALA A 510 3.72 15.17 23.14
CA ALA A 510 2.98 15.04 21.89
C ALA A 510 2.43 16.37 21.40
N LEU A 511 1.86 17.18 22.30
CA LEU A 511 1.36 18.51 21.96
C LEU A 511 2.49 19.44 21.49
N ILE A 512 3.65 19.41 22.17
CA ILE A 512 4.81 20.23 21.78
C ILE A 512 5.35 19.82 20.40
N VAL A 513 5.47 18.52 20.12
CA VAL A 513 5.93 18.02 18.82
C VAL A 513 4.93 18.39 17.72
N LEU A 514 3.63 18.19 17.96
CA LEU A 514 2.55 18.57 17.04
C LEU A 514 2.66 20.04 16.64
N VAL A 515 2.67 20.94 17.63
CA VAL A 515 2.74 22.38 17.40
C VAL A 515 4.08 22.77 16.77
N GLY A 516 5.18 22.16 17.21
CA GLY A 516 6.52 22.44 16.67
C GLY A 516 6.64 22.10 15.18
N VAL A 517 6.09 20.95 14.76
CA VAL A 517 6.07 20.55 13.35
C VAL A 517 5.17 21.48 12.52
N PHE A 518 3.99 21.85 13.04
CA PHE A 518 3.13 22.84 12.37
C PHE A 518 3.80 24.19 12.20
N LEU A 519 4.46 24.72 13.25
CA LEU A 519 5.18 25.99 13.12
C LEU A 519 6.33 25.90 12.11
N ALA A 520 6.99 24.74 12.02
CA ALA A 520 8.02 24.51 11.02
C ALA A 520 7.44 24.43 9.60
N SER A 521 6.24 23.88 9.41
CA SER A 521 5.59 23.78 8.08
C SER A 521 5.15 25.12 7.52
N LEU A 522 5.01 26.14 8.36
CA LEU A 522 4.74 27.53 7.92
C LEU A 522 5.96 28.22 7.30
N LEU A 523 7.16 27.64 7.46
CA LEU A 523 8.40 28.21 6.95
C LEU A 523 8.75 27.60 5.59
N PRO A 524 8.71 28.35 4.48
CA PRO A 524 8.88 27.81 3.12
C PRO A 524 10.29 27.27 2.84
N VAL A 525 11.25 27.51 3.73
CA VAL A 525 12.63 27.01 3.63
C VAL A 525 12.73 25.53 4.03
N PHE A 526 11.77 25.01 4.81
CA PHE A 526 11.78 23.63 5.27
C PHE A 526 10.79 22.76 4.51
N ARG A 527 11.27 21.65 3.94
CA ARG A 527 10.41 20.57 3.46
C ARG A 527 9.91 19.77 4.66
N THR A 528 8.64 19.90 4.97
CA THR A 528 8.00 19.20 6.11
C THR A 528 7.10 18.06 5.69
N ASP A 529 6.97 17.78 4.39
CA ASP A 529 6.05 16.77 3.84
C ASP A 529 6.24 15.41 4.49
N ALA A 530 7.48 15.00 4.77
CA ALA A 530 7.80 13.75 5.44
C ALA A 530 7.21 13.63 6.87
N LEU A 531 6.86 14.75 7.51
CA LEU A 531 6.27 14.81 8.86
C LEU A 531 4.79 15.21 8.83
N THR A 532 4.37 16.04 7.89
CA THR A 532 3.00 16.54 7.81
C THR A 532 2.09 15.66 6.96
N THR A 533 2.67 14.81 6.10
CA THR A 533 1.92 13.89 5.25
C THR A 533 2.22 12.44 5.56
N PHE A 534 1.28 11.56 5.23
CA PHE A 534 1.46 10.11 5.26
C PHE A 534 1.10 9.54 3.90
N VAL A 535 2.04 8.85 3.27
CA VAL A 535 1.78 8.05 2.07
C VAL A 535 1.46 6.64 2.55
N ASP A 536 0.22 6.18 2.36
CA ASP A 536 -0.14 4.82 2.72
C ASP A 536 0.55 3.84 1.77
N GLN A 537 1.16 2.80 2.32
CA GLN A 537 1.88 1.77 1.59
C GLN A 537 1.05 0.49 1.45
N GLY A 538 -0.27 0.60 1.58
CA GLY A 538 -1.19 -0.54 1.59
C GLY A 538 -1.22 -1.26 2.94
N THR A 539 -0.76 -0.61 4.01
CA THR A 539 -0.69 -1.23 5.35
C THR A 539 -1.46 -0.45 6.43
N GLY A 540 -2.14 0.63 6.02
CA GLY A 540 -2.96 1.48 6.87
C GLY A 540 -4.36 0.93 7.17
N GLY A 541 -5.24 1.77 7.71
CA GLY A 541 -6.62 1.40 8.05
C GLY A 541 -7.50 1.10 6.82
N ALA A 542 -7.13 1.66 5.66
CA ALA A 542 -7.74 1.39 4.36
C ALA A 542 -7.21 0.10 3.70
N GLY A 543 -6.28 -0.61 4.34
CA GLY A 543 -5.66 -1.80 3.76
C GLY A 543 -4.87 -1.48 2.49
N HIS A 544 -4.82 -2.45 1.57
CA HIS A 544 -4.11 -2.32 0.30
C HIS A 544 -4.72 -1.26 -0.63
N ASP A 545 -6.04 -1.01 -0.53
CA ASP A 545 -6.79 0.02 -1.27
C ASP A 545 -6.30 1.48 -1.04
N GLY A 546 -5.50 1.70 0.00
CA GLY A 546 -4.89 2.99 0.34
C GLY A 546 -3.52 3.23 -0.31
N ALA A 547 -2.89 2.21 -0.87
CA ALA A 547 -1.50 2.27 -1.34
C ALA A 547 -1.26 3.44 -2.34
N GLY A 548 -0.23 4.24 -2.08
CA GLY A 548 0.13 5.41 -2.89
C GLY A 548 -0.68 6.67 -2.58
N ARG A 549 -1.76 6.61 -1.79
CA ARG A 549 -2.52 7.80 -1.37
C ARG A 549 -1.74 8.58 -0.34
N THR A 550 -1.64 9.90 -0.54
CA THR A 550 -0.99 10.81 0.40
C THR A 550 -2.06 11.56 1.20
N TYR A 551 -2.03 11.43 2.52
CA TYR A 551 -2.90 12.12 3.45
C TYR A 551 -2.16 13.28 4.08
N ASP A 552 -2.77 14.47 4.09
CA ASP A 552 -2.29 15.59 4.91
C ASP A 552 -2.84 15.45 6.34
N LEU A 553 -1.93 15.22 7.29
CA LEU A 553 -2.23 14.98 8.71
C LEU A 553 -2.47 16.27 9.50
N TYR A 554 -2.26 17.42 8.85
CA TYR A 554 -2.41 18.76 9.40
C TYR A 554 -3.50 19.57 8.66
N ALA A 555 -4.21 18.95 7.72
CA ALA A 555 -5.28 19.57 6.96
C ALA A 555 -6.31 20.27 7.88
N GLY A 556 -6.60 21.54 7.61
CA GLY A 556 -7.52 22.34 8.41
C GLY A 556 -6.91 22.97 9.66
N MET A 557 -5.66 22.67 10.03
CA MET A 557 -4.98 23.36 11.14
C MET A 557 -4.65 24.83 10.79
N GLU A 558 -4.55 25.18 9.51
CA GLU A 558 -4.41 26.58 9.07
C GLU A 558 -5.59 27.49 9.44
N SER A 559 -6.76 26.90 9.72
CA SER A 559 -7.93 27.65 10.18
C SER A 559 -7.72 28.33 11.55
N LEU A 560 -6.65 27.99 12.28
CA LEU A 560 -6.15 28.75 13.44
C LEU A 560 -5.86 30.22 13.11
N PHE A 561 -5.52 30.52 11.85
CA PHE A 561 -5.22 31.87 11.39
C PHE A 561 -6.44 32.61 10.81
N GLN A 562 -7.58 31.93 10.67
CA GLN A 562 -8.83 32.55 10.23
C GLN A 562 -9.47 33.32 11.39
N PHE A 563 -10.07 34.48 11.12
CA PHE A 563 -10.77 35.27 12.13
C PHE A 563 -12.26 35.42 11.79
N PRO A 564 -13.19 35.00 12.68
CA PRO A 564 -12.94 34.36 13.98
C PRO A 564 -12.42 32.91 13.85
N VAL A 565 -11.57 32.48 14.80
CA VAL A 565 -11.03 31.11 14.82
C VAL A 565 -12.19 30.11 15.00
N PRO A 566 -12.31 29.08 14.14
CA PRO A 566 -13.38 28.09 14.28
C PRO A 566 -13.31 27.36 15.63
N PRO A 567 -14.43 27.24 16.37
CA PRO A 567 -14.43 26.70 17.73
C PRO A 567 -14.02 25.22 17.82
N GLN A 568 -14.05 24.48 16.71
CA GLN A 568 -13.74 23.05 16.65
C GLN A 568 -12.24 22.75 16.66
N VAL A 569 -11.40 23.71 16.24
CA VAL A 569 -9.97 23.48 15.98
C VAL A 569 -9.17 23.32 17.27
N LEU A 570 -9.45 24.12 18.30
CA LEU A 570 -8.79 24.02 19.59
C LEU A 570 -9.06 22.66 20.30
N PRO A 571 -10.31 22.18 20.38
CA PRO A 571 -10.60 20.82 20.82
C PRO A 571 -9.87 19.76 20.00
N ALA A 572 -9.82 19.90 18.67
CA ALA A 572 -9.12 18.95 17.80
C ALA A 572 -7.62 18.85 18.10
N ILE A 573 -6.95 19.98 18.36
CA ILE A 573 -5.55 20.02 18.78
C ILE A 573 -5.35 19.36 20.15
N LEU A 574 -6.19 19.69 21.13
CA LEU A 574 -6.10 19.12 22.48
C LEU A 574 -6.39 17.62 22.49
N LEU A 575 -7.24 17.15 21.59
CA LEU A 575 -7.57 15.73 21.40
C LEU A 575 -6.58 15.01 20.47
N LEU A 576 -5.50 15.67 20.03
CA LEU A 576 -4.48 15.08 19.15
C LEU A 576 -5.10 14.49 17.85
N GLN A 577 -6.02 15.24 17.24
CA GLN A 577 -6.57 14.91 15.90
C GLN A 577 -5.59 15.26 14.77
N PHE A 578 -4.55 16.03 15.08
CA PHE A 578 -3.42 16.36 14.19
C PHE A 578 -2.13 15.80 14.78
N GLY A 579 -1.12 15.61 13.95
CA GLY A 579 0.20 15.19 14.40
C GLY A 579 1.02 14.50 13.32
N PRO A 580 2.34 14.36 13.51
CA PRO A 580 3.16 13.60 12.60
C PRO A 580 2.93 12.10 12.84
N TRP A 581 2.68 11.34 11.77
CA TRP A 581 2.33 9.93 11.87
C TRP A 581 3.37 9.09 12.63
N GLN A 582 4.64 9.47 12.57
CA GLN A 582 5.72 8.80 13.30
C GLN A 582 5.58 8.89 14.82
N PHE A 583 4.82 9.87 15.31
CA PHE A 583 4.61 10.15 16.73
C PHE A 583 3.20 9.77 17.23
N ASN A 584 2.28 9.38 16.35
CA ASN A 584 0.86 9.17 16.69
C ASN A 584 0.62 8.12 17.77
N VAL A 585 1.46 7.07 17.85
CA VAL A 585 1.36 6.02 18.89
C VAL A 585 1.36 6.58 20.33
N MET A 586 1.83 7.81 20.54
CA MET A 586 1.87 8.44 21.85
C MET A 586 0.49 8.67 22.46
N GLY A 587 -0.53 8.97 21.65
CA GLY A 587 -1.91 9.12 22.13
C GLY A 587 -2.42 7.83 22.80
N LEU A 588 -2.19 6.69 22.16
CA LEU A 588 -2.48 5.36 22.72
C LEU A 588 -1.80 5.18 24.09
N TYR A 589 -0.50 5.49 24.20
CA TYR A 589 0.24 5.33 25.46
C TYR A 589 -0.28 6.18 26.61
N VAL A 590 -0.72 7.41 26.33
CA VAL A 590 -1.29 8.28 27.36
C VAL A 590 -2.51 7.60 27.98
N VAL A 591 -3.42 7.09 27.16
CA VAL A 591 -4.63 6.40 27.62
C VAL A 591 -4.30 5.12 28.38
N LEU A 592 -3.40 4.28 27.84
CA LEU A 592 -3.03 3.01 28.46
C LEU A 592 -2.29 3.19 29.80
N LEU A 593 -1.45 4.21 29.93
CA LEU A 593 -0.79 4.52 31.20
C LEU A 593 -1.78 5.03 32.25
N LEU A 594 -2.78 5.81 31.87
CA LEU A 594 -3.86 6.23 32.77
C LEU A 594 -4.72 5.04 33.22
N ALA A 595 -4.94 4.06 32.35
CA ALA A 595 -5.64 2.81 32.70
C ALA A 595 -4.81 1.85 33.56
N SER A 596 -3.47 1.93 33.48
CA SER A 596 -2.56 0.96 34.09
C SER A 596 -2.70 0.76 35.61
N PRO A 597 -2.97 1.78 36.46
CA PRO A 597 -3.14 1.57 37.89
C PRO A 597 -4.37 0.70 38.20
N PHE A 598 -5.47 0.87 37.47
CA PHE A 598 -6.68 0.07 37.67
C PHE A 598 -6.44 -1.40 37.32
N ILE A 599 -5.71 -1.64 36.23
CA ILE A 599 -5.30 -3.00 35.83
C ILE A 599 -4.40 -3.60 36.92
N LEU A 600 -3.37 -2.89 37.36
CA LEU A 600 -2.47 -3.36 38.42
C LEU A 600 -3.21 -3.63 39.74
N ALA A 601 -4.20 -2.81 40.10
CA ALA A 601 -5.04 -3.03 41.27
C ALA A 601 -5.90 -4.29 41.13
N ALA A 602 -6.42 -4.59 39.95
CA ALA A 602 -7.15 -5.82 39.68
C ALA A 602 -6.23 -7.06 39.77
N LEU A 603 -5.02 -6.98 39.20
CA LEU A 603 -4.01 -8.04 39.29
C LEU A 603 -3.59 -8.31 40.73
N ASN A 604 -3.42 -7.26 41.54
CA ASN A 604 -3.09 -7.41 42.95
C ASN A 604 -4.18 -8.12 43.76
N ARG A 605 -5.45 -7.97 43.35
CA ARG A 605 -6.60 -8.69 43.92
C ARG A 605 -6.76 -10.11 43.36
N GLY A 606 -5.77 -10.64 42.63
CA GLY A 606 -5.82 -11.98 42.04
C GLY A 606 -6.75 -12.11 40.84
N LYS A 607 -7.26 -10.99 40.28
CA LYS A 607 -8.24 -10.99 39.19
C LYS A 607 -7.60 -11.09 37.79
N ALA A 608 -6.44 -11.75 37.67
CA ALA A 608 -5.70 -11.83 36.42
C ALA A 608 -6.52 -12.45 35.28
N VAL A 609 -7.30 -13.50 35.56
CA VAL A 609 -8.19 -14.12 34.57
C VAL A 609 -9.25 -13.15 34.07
N TRP A 610 -9.84 -12.33 34.96
CA TRP A 610 -10.84 -11.33 34.58
C TRP A 610 -10.23 -10.18 33.76
N VAL A 611 -9.00 -9.77 34.07
CA VAL A 611 -8.27 -8.78 33.26
C VAL A 611 -8.03 -9.33 31.86
N LEU A 612 -7.58 -10.59 31.74
CA LEU A 612 -7.35 -11.26 30.46
C LEU A 612 -8.65 -11.47 29.66
N ALA A 613 -9.73 -11.89 30.31
CA ALA A 613 -11.03 -12.03 29.67
C ALA A 613 -11.58 -10.67 29.20
N GLY A 614 -11.45 -9.64 30.03
CA GLY A 614 -11.88 -8.28 29.70
C GLY A 614 -11.10 -7.69 28.53
N THR A 615 -9.77 -7.80 28.52
CA THR A 615 -8.96 -7.28 27.41
C THR A 615 -9.24 -8.01 26.09
N LEU A 616 -9.47 -9.34 26.13
CA LEU A 616 -9.84 -10.11 24.94
C LEU A 616 -11.26 -9.76 24.45
N ALA A 617 -12.20 -9.51 25.36
CA ALA A 617 -13.55 -9.05 24.99
C ALA A 617 -13.51 -7.68 24.32
N VAL A 618 -12.76 -6.72 24.88
CA VAL A 618 -12.58 -5.39 24.29
C VAL A 618 -11.88 -5.47 22.92
N TYR A 619 -10.86 -6.32 22.80
CA TYR A 619 -10.21 -6.62 21.52
C TYR A 619 -11.19 -7.20 20.49
N ALA A 620 -12.01 -8.18 20.88
CA ALA A 620 -12.99 -8.80 19.97
C ALA A 620 -14.04 -7.79 19.50
N VAL A 621 -14.55 -6.94 20.40
CA VAL A 621 -15.46 -5.84 20.04
C VAL A 621 -14.77 -4.85 19.10
N GLY A 622 -13.55 -4.39 19.42
CA GLY A 622 -12.79 -3.48 18.55
C GLY A 622 -12.49 -4.05 17.17
N ALA A 623 -12.08 -5.32 17.09
CA ALA A 623 -11.74 -5.97 15.83
C ALA A 623 -12.97 -6.21 14.93
N THR A 624 -14.15 -6.41 15.52
CA THR A 624 -15.39 -6.68 14.77
C THR A 624 -16.17 -5.41 14.42
N THR A 625 -16.34 -4.50 15.38
CA THR A 625 -17.13 -3.27 15.19
C THR A 625 -16.33 -2.15 14.54
N ARG A 626 -15.00 -2.20 14.62
CA ARG A 626 -14.09 -1.12 14.21
C ARG A 626 -14.44 0.25 14.82
N PHE A 627 -15.13 0.24 15.96
CA PHE A 627 -15.59 1.45 16.63
C PHE A 627 -14.42 2.27 17.18
N ARG A 628 -14.40 3.58 16.88
CA ARG A 628 -13.40 4.54 17.38
C ARG A 628 -13.90 5.15 18.68
N LEU A 629 -13.14 4.99 19.77
CA LEU A 629 -13.53 5.54 21.07
C LEU A 629 -13.22 7.03 21.16
N LEU A 630 -12.10 7.44 20.56
CA LEU A 630 -11.65 8.83 20.52
C LEU A 630 -11.57 9.32 19.07
N PRO A 631 -11.75 10.62 18.83
CA PRO A 631 -11.54 11.21 17.50
C PRO A 631 -10.06 11.42 17.19
N SER A 632 -9.14 11.00 18.07
CA SER A 632 -7.70 11.21 17.95
C SER A 632 -7.10 10.46 16.76
N GLN A 633 -6.12 11.06 16.09
CA GLN A 633 -5.50 10.53 14.88
C GLN A 633 -4.80 9.17 15.08
N PHE A 634 -4.38 8.86 16.32
CA PHE A 634 -3.75 7.57 16.60
C PHE A 634 -4.71 6.38 16.39
N GLU A 635 -6.02 6.58 16.48
CA GLU A 635 -7.02 5.52 16.28
C GLU A 635 -7.04 5.00 14.83
N ASP A 636 -6.53 5.77 13.86
CA ASP A 636 -6.41 5.34 12.46
C ASP A 636 -5.39 4.21 12.26
N SER A 637 -4.28 4.26 12.99
CA SER A 637 -3.17 3.30 12.88
C SER A 637 -3.13 2.30 14.05
N PHE A 638 -3.60 2.74 15.21
CA PHE A 638 -3.52 2.00 16.47
C PHE A 638 -4.86 2.05 17.23
N PRO A 639 -5.96 1.48 16.67
CA PRO A 639 -7.27 1.50 17.32
C PRO A 639 -7.18 1.07 18.78
N LEU A 640 -7.66 1.91 19.69
CA LEU A 640 -7.46 1.79 21.13
C LEU A 640 -8.02 0.47 21.68
N LEU A 641 -9.22 0.10 21.23
CA LEU A 641 -9.91 -1.13 21.67
C LEU A 641 -9.13 -2.39 21.29
N VAL A 642 -8.38 -2.33 20.18
CA VAL A 642 -7.60 -3.45 19.65
C VAL A 642 -6.20 -3.47 20.27
N TRP A 643 -5.44 -2.39 20.13
CA TRP A 643 -4.03 -2.34 20.49
C TRP A 643 -3.77 -2.38 21.99
N GLN A 644 -4.77 -2.06 22.82
CA GLN A 644 -4.68 -2.25 24.26
C GLN A 644 -4.33 -3.70 24.64
N VAL A 645 -4.72 -4.70 23.84
CA VAL A 645 -4.47 -6.11 24.13
C VAL A 645 -2.97 -6.41 24.27
N LEU A 646 -2.12 -5.85 23.41
CA LEU A 646 -0.67 -6.05 23.48
C LEU A 646 -0.08 -5.48 24.77
N PHE A 647 -0.52 -4.27 25.14
CA PHE A 647 -0.05 -3.61 26.36
C PHE A 647 -0.51 -4.34 27.61
N VAL A 648 -1.78 -4.74 27.68
CA VAL A 648 -2.34 -5.47 28.83
C VAL A 648 -1.71 -6.85 28.96
N LEU A 649 -1.56 -7.60 27.86
CA LEU A 649 -0.85 -8.89 27.87
C LEU A 649 0.60 -8.72 28.35
N GLY A 650 1.30 -7.70 27.84
CA GLY A 650 2.62 -7.32 28.32
C GLY A 650 2.61 -7.04 29.83
N LEU A 651 1.70 -6.20 30.32
CA LEU A 651 1.58 -5.82 31.73
C LEU A 651 1.31 -7.01 32.64
N VAL A 652 0.37 -7.89 32.28
CA VAL A 652 0.09 -9.13 33.01
C VAL A 652 1.33 -10.04 33.02
N ALA A 653 2.00 -10.18 31.87
CA ALA A 653 3.22 -10.98 31.75
C ALA A 653 4.35 -10.41 32.61
N GLY A 654 4.49 -9.08 32.67
CA GLY A 654 5.46 -8.39 33.52
C GLY A 654 5.17 -8.58 35.01
N PHE A 655 3.91 -8.49 35.42
CA PHE A 655 3.46 -8.68 36.80
C PHE A 655 3.71 -10.13 37.27
N HIS A 656 3.40 -11.12 36.43
CA HIS A 656 3.57 -12.54 36.73
C HIS A 656 4.86 -13.17 36.17
N ARG A 657 5.85 -12.35 35.77
CA ARG A 657 7.05 -12.78 35.03
C ARG A 657 7.74 -14.00 35.66
N ARG A 658 7.95 -13.98 36.98
CA ARG A 658 8.66 -15.07 37.68
C ARG A 658 7.93 -16.41 37.52
N SER A 659 6.60 -16.40 37.69
CA SER A 659 5.77 -17.61 37.55
C SER A 659 5.74 -18.11 36.11
N ILE A 660 5.62 -17.20 35.13
CA ILE A 660 5.61 -17.54 33.70
C ILE A 660 6.95 -18.14 33.28
N VAL A 661 8.07 -17.53 33.67
CA VAL A 661 9.41 -18.04 33.35
C VAL A 661 9.64 -19.39 34.01
N ALA A 662 9.25 -19.59 35.27
CA ALA A 662 9.37 -20.88 35.94
C ALA A 662 8.55 -21.97 35.22
N TRP A 663 7.33 -21.65 34.82
CA TRP A 663 6.44 -22.55 34.09
C TRP A 663 6.99 -22.93 32.71
N LEU A 664 7.49 -21.94 31.95
CA LEU A 664 8.10 -22.17 30.62
C LEU A 664 9.39 -22.97 30.74
N SER A 665 10.20 -22.71 31.76
CA SER A 665 11.43 -23.45 32.02
C SER A 665 11.16 -24.92 32.38
N ALA A 666 10.06 -25.20 33.08
CA ALA A 666 9.61 -26.56 33.36
C ALA A 666 9.03 -27.27 32.12
N ARG A 667 8.54 -26.52 31.13
CA ARG A 667 7.85 -27.04 29.93
C ARG A 667 8.60 -26.65 28.67
N THR A 668 9.83 -27.11 28.56
CA THR A 668 10.72 -26.80 27.43
C THR A 668 10.14 -27.17 26.06
N TRP A 669 9.23 -28.15 25.98
CA TRP A 669 8.51 -28.50 24.76
C TRP A 669 7.61 -27.35 24.24
N VAL A 670 7.02 -26.55 25.14
CA VAL A 670 6.22 -25.37 24.77
C VAL A 670 7.12 -24.32 24.16
N VAL A 671 8.29 -24.08 24.76
CA VAL A 671 9.29 -23.14 24.23
C VAL A 671 9.78 -23.60 22.84
N ALA A 672 9.98 -24.91 22.65
CA ALA A 672 10.32 -25.51 21.36
C ALA A 672 9.23 -25.32 20.32
N ALA A 673 7.96 -25.53 20.69
CA ALA A 673 6.82 -25.28 19.81
C ALA A 673 6.72 -23.79 19.42
N CYS A 674 6.88 -22.87 20.37
CA CYS A 674 6.88 -21.43 20.09
C CYS A 674 8.04 -21.01 19.18
N THR A 675 9.25 -21.56 19.38
CA THR A 675 10.39 -21.27 18.48
C THR A 675 10.17 -21.85 17.09
N ALA A 676 9.66 -23.08 16.96
CA ALA A 676 9.34 -23.66 15.67
C ALA A 676 8.25 -22.86 14.93
N LEU A 677 7.20 -22.44 15.64
CA LEU A 677 6.13 -21.64 15.05
C LEU A 677 6.62 -20.24 14.65
N ALA A 678 7.46 -19.59 15.47
CA ALA A 678 8.06 -18.30 15.10
C ALA A 678 8.92 -18.41 13.83
N PHE A 679 9.71 -19.48 13.69
CA PHE A 679 10.50 -19.74 12.47
C PHE A 679 9.61 -20.02 11.26
N LEU A 680 8.51 -20.77 11.43
CA LEU A 680 7.54 -21.01 10.37
C LEU A 680 6.88 -19.71 9.92
N LEU A 681 6.44 -18.86 10.85
CA LEU A 681 5.81 -17.58 10.53
C LEU A 681 6.80 -16.59 9.92
N ALA A 682 8.08 -16.61 10.33
CA ALA A 682 9.14 -15.85 9.68
C ALA A 682 9.37 -16.32 8.24
N PHE A 683 9.44 -17.63 8.01
CA PHE A 683 9.55 -18.20 6.66
C PHE A 683 8.36 -17.82 5.78
N LEU A 684 7.14 -17.90 6.32
CA LEU A 684 5.93 -17.50 5.60
C LEU A 684 5.90 -16.00 5.31
N SER A 685 6.35 -15.13 6.22
CA SER A 685 6.38 -13.69 6.00
C SER A 685 7.28 -13.25 4.84
N TRP A 686 8.30 -14.06 4.49
CA TRP A 686 9.13 -13.81 3.31
C TRP A 686 8.41 -14.13 2.00
N GLY A 687 7.21 -14.70 2.07
CA GLY A 687 6.32 -14.90 0.93
C GLY A 687 5.59 -13.65 0.45
N ASN A 688 5.78 -12.52 1.14
CA ASN A 688 5.06 -11.28 0.89
C ASN A 688 5.19 -10.82 -0.58
N PRO A 689 4.08 -10.67 -1.33
CA PRO A 689 4.11 -10.18 -2.71
C PRO A 689 4.49 -8.70 -2.80
N TYR A 690 4.34 -7.95 -1.70
CA TYR A 690 4.76 -6.56 -1.58
C TYR A 690 6.20 -6.48 -1.13
N LEU A 691 7.06 -6.06 -2.04
CA LEU A 691 8.44 -5.69 -1.71
C LEU A 691 8.45 -4.20 -1.45
N ALA A 692 8.91 -3.79 -0.27
CA ALA A 692 9.04 -2.38 0.10
C ALA A 692 10.16 -1.70 -0.70
N ASN A 693 11.10 -2.47 -1.26
CA ASN A 693 12.15 -1.97 -2.15
C ASN A 693 12.58 -3.01 -3.20
N GLY A 694 13.24 -2.52 -4.26
CA GLY A 694 13.81 -3.34 -5.34
C GLY A 694 15.00 -4.23 -4.97
N PHE A 695 15.29 -4.44 -3.68
CA PHE A 695 16.30 -5.36 -3.16
C PHE A 695 15.72 -6.42 -2.20
N ASP A 696 14.46 -6.27 -1.79
CA ASP A 696 13.81 -7.24 -0.92
C ASP A 696 13.71 -8.58 -1.63
N VAL A 697 14.05 -9.65 -0.89
CA VAL A 697 14.00 -11.01 -1.41
C VAL A 697 12.64 -11.59 -1.09
N ARG A 698 11.94 -12.05 -2.12
CA ARG A 698 10.65 -12.73 -2.00
C ARG A 698 10.81 -14.23 -2.19
N LEU A 699 10.09 -15.02 -1.40
CA LEU A 699 9.92 -16.45 -1.62
C LEU A 699 8.54 -16.70 -2.22
N ALA A 700 8.44 -17.06 -3.51
CA ALA A 700 7.17 -17.47 -4.11
C ALA A 700 6.76 -18.87 -3.63
N LEU A 701 6.30 -18.96 -2.37
CA LEU A 701 5.92 -20.20 -1.69
C LEU A 701 4.54 -20.70 -2.13
N VAL A 702 3.60 -19.77 -2.30
CA VAL A 702 2.21 -19.98 -2.71
C VAL A 702 1.81 -18.88 -3.71
N ALA A 703 0.69 -19.06 -4.41
CA ALA A 703 0.14 -18.04 -5.30
C ALA A 703 -0.15 -16.73 -4.54
N ASP A 704 0.09 -15.58 -5.19
CA ASP A 704 -0.03 -14.24 -4.61
C ASP A 704 -1.43 -14.01 -4.03
N THR A 705 -2.46 -14.44 -4.74
CA THR A 705 -3.87 -14.38 -4.29
C THR A 705 -4.08 -15.11 -2.97
N VAL A 706 -3.58 -16.35 -2.85
CA VAL A 706 -3.67 -17.14 -1.63
C VAL A 706 -2.91 -16.47 -0.49
N TYR A 707 -1.72 -15.91 -0.77
CA TYR A 707 -0.97 -15.19 0.24
C TYR A 707 -1.74 -13.99 0.79
N ARG A 708 -2.28 -13.14 -0.09
CA ARG A 708 -3.06 -11.95 0.29
C ARG A 708 -4.28 -12.32 1.11
N THR A 709 -5.07 -13.29 0.66
CA THR A 709 -6.25 -13.76 1.41
C THR A 709 -5.87 -14.22 2.82
N VAL A 710 -4.78 -14.97 2.97
CA VAL A 710 -4.28 -15.41 4.28
C VAL A 710 -3.76 -14.23 5.10
N TYR A 711 -3.05 -13.30 4.48
CA TYR A 711 -2.52 -12.11 5.12
C TYR A 711 -3.63 -11.21 5.65
N ASP A 712 -4.63 -10.88 4.85
CA ASP A 712 -5.74 -10.02 5.27
C ASP A 712 -6.59 -10.67 6.36
N ALA A 713 -6.85 -11.98 6.24
CA ALA A 713 -7.64 -12.70 7.22
C ALA A 713 -6.95 -12.89 8.57
N LEU A 714 -5.64 -13.18 8.57
CA LEU A 714 -4.93 -13.63 9.78
C LEU A 714 -3.83 -12.69 10.24
N PHE A 715 -3.27 -11.87 9.37
CA PHE A 715 -2.05 -11.11 9.61
C PHE A 715 -2.17 -9.61 9.31
N ALA A 716 -3.36 -9.06 9.05
CA ALA A 716 -3.55 -7.62 8.92
C ALA A 716 -3.09 -6.85 10.17
N ARG A 717 -2.37 -5.74 9.96
CA ARG A 717 -1.68 -4.98 11.02
C ARG A 717 -2.61 -4.10 11.86
N THR A 718 -3.39 -3.24 11.23
CA THR A 718 -4.15 -2.17 11.91
C THR A 718 -5.07 -2.72 12.99
N TYR A 719 -5.78 -3.80 12.68
CA TYR A 719 -6.70 -4.47 13.61
C TYR A 719 -6.08 -5.67 14.33
N LEU A 720 -4.75 -5.82 14.28
CA LEU A 720 -3.98 -6.89 14.92
C LEU A 720 -4.64 -8.26 14.74
N ALA A 721 -4.81 -8.70 13.50
CA ALA A 721 -5.53 -9.93 13.20
C ALA A 721 -4.99 -11.12 14.02
N PRO A 722 -5.83 -12.13 14.35
CA PRO A 722 -5.50 -13.13 15.37
C PRO A 722 -4.17 -13.87 15.14
N GLY A 723 -3.81 -14.14 13.88
CA GLY A 723 -2.54 -14.75 13.51
C GLY A 723 -1.33 -13.85 13.79
N ARG A 724 -1.44 -12.54 13.54
CA ARG A 724 -0.42 -11.55 13.89
C ARG A 724 -0.26 -11.43 15.41
N LEU A 725 -1.36 -11.36 16.17
CA LEU A 725 -1.29 -11.34 17.64
C LEU A 725 -0.59 -12.59 18.18
N LEU A 726 -0.94 -13.78 17.66
CA LEU A 726 -0.26 -15.03 18.00
C LEU A 726 1.23 -14.97 17.65
N ASN A 727 1.58 -14.47 16.47
CA ASN A 727 2.96 -14.33 16.02
C ASN A 727 3.80 -13.49 16.98
N VAL A 728 3.29 -12.32 17.38
CA VAL A 728 3.97 -11.45 18.38
C VAL A 728 4.25 -12.22 19.67
N LEU A 729 3.28 -12.97 20.19
CA LEU A 729 3.43 -13.70 21.45
C LEU A 729 4.48 -14.82 21.34
N VAL A 730 4.43 -15.63 20.28
CA VAL A 730 5.40 -16.73 20.09
C VAL A 730 6.79 -16.22 19.77
N LEU A 731 6.91 -15.12 19.02
CA LEU A 731 8.17 -14.46 18.72
C LEU A 731 8.81 -13.92 19.99
N VAL A 732 8.05 -13.31 20.91
CA VAL A 732 8.60 -12.83 22.20
C VAL A 732 9.11 -13.99 23.05
N VAL A 733 8.37 -15.10 23.14
CA VAL A 733 8.83 -16.30 23.86
C VAL A 733 10.11 -16.87 23.22
N ALA A 734 10.14 -16.97 21.89
CA ALA A 734 11.29 -17.45 21.13
C ALA A 734 12.53 -16.56 21.32
N ALA A 735 12.36 -15.24 21.19
CA ALA A 735 13.42 -14.25 21.38
C ALA A 735 13.95 -14.28 22.81
N TYR A 736 13.07 -14.39 23.81
CA TYR A 736 13.48 -14.48 25.21
C TYR A 736 14.24 -15.78 25.50
N ALA A 737 13.80 -16.91 24.95
CA ALA A 737 14.51 -18.19 25.06
C ALA A 737 15.89 -18.13 24.40
N PHE A 738 15.98 -17.57 23.19
CA PHE A 738 17.24 -17.33 22.49
C PHE A 738 18.20 -16.47 23.32
N LEU A 739 17.75 -15.31 23.81
CA LEU A 739 18.57 -14.44 24.66
C LEU A 739 18.94 -15.08 26.00
N THR A 740 18.15 -16.02 26.49
CA THR A 740 18.48 -16.78 27.71
C THR A 740 19.64 -17.73 27.48
N ALA A 741 19.67 -18.42 26.34
CA ALA A 741 20.72 -19.38 26.00
C ALA A 741 21.99 -18.72 25.46
N TYR A 742 21.85 -17.66 24.66
CA TYR A 742 22.94 -17.03 23.89
C TYR A 742 23.27 -15.61 24.38
N TRP A 743 23.04 -15.31 25.67
CA TRP A 743 23.20 -13.96 26.21
C TRP A 743 24.60 -13.36 25.97
N LYS A 744 25.66 -14.03 26.42
CA LYS A 744 27.02 -13.47 26.38
C LYS A 744 27.50 -13.11 24.96
N PRO A 745 27.34 -13.97 23.93
CA PRO A 745 27.73 -13.58 22.57
C PRO A 745 26.89 -12.41 22.05
N VAL A 746 25.56 -12.43 22.25
CA VAL A 746 24.66 -11.35 21.79
C VAL A 746 24.96 -10.04 22.51
N GLN A 747 25.16 -10.07 23.83
CA GLN A 747 25.50 -8.90 24.63
C GLN A 747 26.83 -8.28 24.19
N ARG A 748 27.84 -9.10 23.85
CA ARG A 748 29.12 -8.59 23.33
C ARG A 748 28.96 -7.96 21.96
N ALA A 749 28.23 -8.60 21.05
CA ALA A 749 28.07 -8.13 19.68
C ALA A 749 27.19 -6.88 19.58
N LEU A 750 26.03 -6.88 20.25
CA LEU A 750 24.97 -5.88 20.07
C LEU A 750 24.63 -5.09 21.34
N GLY A 751 25.02 -5.59 22.51
CA GLY A 751 24.61 -5.00 23.79
C GLY A 751 25.16 -3.59 24.03
N TRP A 752 26.33 -3.26 23.49
CA TRP A 752 26.91 -1.90 23.57
C TRP A 752 26.06 -0.85 22.85
N PHE A 753 25.29 -1.26 21.84
CA PHE A 753 24.43 -0.40 21.03
C PHE A 753 22.96 -0.49 21.47
N LEU A 754 22.37 -1.70 21.50
CA LEU A 754 20.94 -1.87 21.73
C LEU A 754 20.52 -1.60 23.18
N ILE A 755 21.32 -1.98 24.19
CA ILE A 755 20.93 -1.81 25.60
C ILE A 755 20.82 -0.32 25.98
N PRO A 756 21.77 0.56 25.66
CA PRO A 756 21.62 2.00 25.91
C PRO A 756 20.36 2.59 25.28
N LEU A 757 20.10 2.30 23.99
CA LEU A 757 18.91 2.76 23.28
C LEU A 757 17.63 2.24 23.96
N GLY A 758 17.61 0.96 24.34
CA GLY A 758 16.51 0.32 25.05
C GLY A 758 16.23 0.87 26.45
N ARG A 759 17.24 1.44 27.11
CA ARG A 759 17.07 2.10 28.41
C ARG A 759 16.47 3.50 28.30
N ALA A 760 16.66 4.16 27.17
CA ALA A 760 16.21 5.51 26.88
C ALA A 760 15.26 5.53 25.65
N THR A 761 14.40 4.52 25.49
CA THR A 761 13.63 4.38 24.25
C THR A 761 12.74 5.57 23.96
N LEU A 762 12.17 6.20 25.00
CA LEU A 762 11.30 7.35 24.81
C LEU A 762 12.08 8.56 24.27
N TYR A 763 13.29 8.78 24.79
CA TYR A 763 14.19 9.80 24.29
C TYR A 763 14.55 9.56 22.82
N VAL A 764 14.94 8.32 22.47
CA VAL A 764 15.27 7.95 21.08
C VAL A 764 14.05 8.14 20.17
N PHE A 765 12.86 7.77 20.66
CA PHE A 765 11.59 7.97 19.96
C PHE A 765 11.22 9.45 19.78
N ILE A 766 11.65 10.37 20.64
CA ILE A 766 11.40 11.80 20.40
C ILE A 766 12.44 12.35 19.41
N MET A 767 13.72 12.04 19.63
CA MET A 767 14.79 12.60 18.82
C MET A 767 14.77 12.12 17.37
N HIS A 768 14.28 10.90 17.09
CA HIS A 768 14.25 10.42 15.70
C HIS A 768 13.33 11.26 14.80
N VAL A 769 12.24 11.84 15.31
CA VAL A 769 11.37 12.74 14.54
C VAL A 769 12.13 13.98 14.08
N VAL A 770 12.97 14.54 14.97
CA VAL A 770 13.86 15.67 14.64
C VAL A 770 14.87 15.26 13.57
N LEU A 771 15.44 14.06 13.67
CA LEU A 771 16.40 13.57 12.68
C LEU A 771 15.74 13.26 11.33
N ILE A 772 14.50 12.79 11.30
CA ILE A 772 13.71 12.66 10.07
C ILE A 772 13.54 14.02 9.40
N ALA A 773 13.20 15.07 10.18
CA ALA A 773 13.11 16.43 9.66
C ALA A 773 14.42 16.87 8.98
N VAL A 774 15.56 16.61 9.61
CA VAL A 774 16.89 16.94 9.05
C VAL A 774 17.15 16.15 7.77
N VAL A 775 16.92 14.84 7.78
CA VAL A 775 17.18 13.95 6.63
C VAL A 775 16.29 14.31 5.43
N ALA A 776 15.00 14.60 5.65
CA ALA A 776 14.06 15.01 4.60
C ALA A 776 14.51 16.30 3.88
N ASN A 777 15.24 17.17 4.58
CA ASN A 777 15.76 18.41 4.05
C ASN A 777 17.12 18.28 3.33
N ILE A 778 17.68 17.06 3.19
CA ILE A 778 18.92 16.82 2.43
C ILE A 778 18.58 16.24 1.05
N PRO A 779 18.71 17.01 -0.05
CA PRO A 779 18.30 16.55 -1.39
C PRO A 779 19.04 15.30 -1.88
N ALA A 780 20.32 15.15 -1.53
CA ALA A 780 21.12 14.00 -1.95
C ALA A 780 20.59 12.65 -1.42
N LEU A 781 19.92 12.66 -0.26
CA LEU A 781 19.33 11.45 0.35
C LEU A 781 17.97 11.07 -0.27
N GLN A 782 17.41 11.94 -1.12
CA GLN A 782 16.17 11.69 -1.86
C GLN A 782 16.41 11.00 -3.21
N GLN A 783 17.67 10.86 -3.64
CA GLN A 783 18.04 10.29 -4.94
C GLN A 783 18.09 8.74 -4.94
N GLU A 784 17.50 8.09 -3.93
CA GLU A 784 17.40 6.62 -3.77
C GLU A 784 18.72 5.83 -3.92
N ASN A 785 19.86 6.46 -3.64
CA ASN A 785 21.15 5.77 -3.68
C ASN A 785 21.30 4.86 -2.45
N VAL A 786 21.17 3.55 -2.64
CA VAL A 786 21.19 2.53 -1.57
C VAL A 786 22.41 2.64 -0.66
N LEU A 787 23.61 2.84 -1.20
CA LEU A 787 24.84 2.90 -0.40
C LEU A 787 24.88 4.18 0.43
N LEU A 788 24.51 5.31 -0.17
CA LEU A 788 24.42 6.59 0.51
C LEU A 788 23.35 6.57 1.61
N ASN A 789 22.17 6.04 1.31
CA ASN A 789 21.06 5.89 2.26
C ASN A 789 21.42 4.93 3.39
N THR A 790 22.11 3.82 3.09
CA THR A 790 22.63 2.90 4.09
C THR A 790 23.65 3.59 5.00
N ALA A 791 24.55 4.40 4.44
CA ALA A 791 25.50 5.20 5.23
C ALA A 791 24.77 6.26 6.09
N ALA A 792 23.72 6.89 5.55
CA ALA A 792 22.89 7.84 6.28
C ALA A 792 22.16 7.18 7.47
N TYR A 793 21.59 5.98 7.28
CA TYR A 793 21.01 5.20 8.38
C TYR A 793 22.03 4.88 9.47
N ALA A 794 23.23 4.43 9.09
CA ALA A 794 24.29 4.16 10.04
C ALA A 794 24.69 5.43 10.82
N ALA A 795 24.73 6.58 10.14
CA ALA A 795 25.01 7.87 10.77
C ALA A 795 23.89 8.29 11.73
N VAL A 796 22.61 8.17 11.35
CA VAL A 796 21.46 8.49 12.22
C VAL A 796 21.44 7.60 13.46
N LEU A 797 21.59 6.28 13.29
CA LEU A 797 21.63 5.32 14.39
C LEU A 797 22.84 5.57 15.31
N GLY A 798 24.01 5.87 14.73
CA GLY A 798 25.20 6.25 15.46
C GLY A 798 25.01 7.54 16.26
N LEU A 799 24.38 8.56 15.68
CA LEU A 799 24.08 9.83 16.33
C LEU A 799 23.12 9.64 17.50
N LEU A 800 22.03 8.89 17.32
CA LEU A 800 21.11 8.55 18.41
C LEU A 800 21.84 7.83 19.56
N TRP A 801 22.74 6.91 19.23
CA TRP A 801 23.57 6.22 20.24
C TRP A 801 24.51 7.18 20.97
N VAL A 802 25.21 8.07 20.25
CA VAL A 802 26.08 9.09 20.86
C VAL A 802 25.27 9.99 21.80
N MET A 803 24.12 10.48 21.36
CA MET A 803 23.23 11.35 22.14
C MET A 803 22.76 10.67 23.44
N VAL A 804 22.41 9.39 23.38
CA VAL A 804 22.04 8.61 24.57
C VAL A 804 23.25 8.41 25.50
N ARG A 805 24.44 8.14 24.96
CA ARG A 805 25.67 7.95 25.75
C ARG A 805 26.14 9.22 26.43
N THR A 806 26.00 10.37 25.77
CA THR A 806 26.36 11.69 26.31
C THR A 806 25.23 12.33 27.12
N LYS A 807 24.06 11.69 27.20
CA LYS A 807 22.85 12.21 27.87
C LYS A 807 22.43 13.59 27.34
N PHE A 808 22.60 13.81 26.04
CA PHE A 808 22.27 15.07 25.37
C PHE A 808 20.79 15.42 25.61
N LEU A 809 20.50 16.60 26.16
CA LEU A 809 19.13 17.06 26.44
C LEU A 809 18.28 16.17 27.38
N PHE A 810 18.85 15.23 28.13
CA PHE A 810 18.09 14.39 29.08
C PHE A 810 17.41 15.17 30.21
N ARG A 811 17.78 16.43 30.42
CA ARG A 811 17.12 17.34 31.37
C ARG A 811 15.81 17.91 30.84
N ILE A 812 15.65 17.96 29.52
CA ILE A 812 14.50 18.59 28.84
C ILE A 812 13.58 17.50 28.28
N ILE A 813 14.16 16.48 27.64
CA ILE A 813 13.44 15.42 26.96
C ILE A 813 13.24 14.23 27.92
N PRO A 814 12.02 13.71 28.07
CA PRO A 814 11.76 12.51 28.88
C PRO A 814 12.55 11.28 28.41
N THR A 815 13.06 10.50 29.37
CA THR A 815 13.85 9.27 29.12
C THR A 815 13.11 7.99 29.48
#